data_AF-Q6X3I4-F1
#
_entry.id   AF-Q6X3I4-F1
#
_cell.length_a   1.000
_cell.length_b   1.000
_cell.length_c   1.000
_cell.angle_alpha   90.00
_cell.angle_beta   90.00
_cell.angle_gamma   90.00
#
_symmetry.space_group_name_H-M   'P 1'
#
loop_
_entity.id
_entity.type
_entity.pdbx_description
1 polymer ?
#
loop_
_entity_poly.entity_id
_entity_poly.type
_entity_poly.pdbx_seq_one_letter_code
_entity_poly.pdbx_strand_id
1 'polypeptide(L)'
;MFQLLSWISRKPSPTPPTKAAPGVFLLPLSSTELLDTPRRRQLLENIWQRASLSKQQFEEIYRRPLANYAELVQQLPASENHHHAHPGGMIDHGLEIVAYALKVRQTYLLPIGAAPESQSAQTEAWSAAAAYGALAHDLGKIVVDLQVELQDGSTWHPWNGPINQPYRFKYVKSREYQLHGAASALLIHQLLPRTALDWLSRFPELWAQLIYLFAGQYEHAGILGEIIVKADQASVAQELGGNPDRALAAPKQSLQRQLADGLRFLVKDKFKLNQPGGPSDGWLTQDALWLVSKPAADQLRAYLLAQGIEGVPSSNASFFNMLQDQAVIQTNAEDKAIWTATIDNGAGWRNKFTLLKIAPALIWADPAERPDSYSGSLVIEEGNASSEKPETTCEIPNDSIEQRQAPEAKMTLRQPTPSVAKPSNEMRAIAKPSAEDQEETDDLYALLGNINSPPEELDTSHDSPAASSTNTRGEENLQQPLGTKEPTDCAPEAVEDVFMPSRSTDLGQGFVGWMKSGIAARRLFINDTKALVHTVDGTAMLVTPGIFKRYVQEHPELEKLAQAKETTGWKLVQRAFEKQGLHRKTSKNLNIWTIKVSGPRKTKELKAYLLQDPKLLFPVQPLDNPSLTVITDAEGDVE
;
A
#
# COMPACT_ATOMS: atom_id res chain seq x y z
N MET A 1 -1.94 -8.01 -74.01
CA MET A 1 -1.29 -6.76 -73.56
C MET A 1 -2.41 -5.81 -73.19
N PHE A 2 -2.64 -5.33 -71.96
CA PHE A 2 -1.83 -5.23 -70.75
C PHE A 2 -2.73 -5.40 -69.51
N GLN A 3 -2.12 -5.88 -68.42
CA GLN A 3 -2.73 -6.31 -67.16
C GLN A 3 -3.14 -5.14 -66.24
N LEU A 4 -4.18 -5.40 -65.44
CA LEU A 4 -4.51 -4.72 -64.19
C LEU A 4 -3.34 -4.80 -63.19
N LEU A 5 -3.09 -3.73 -62.45
CA LEU A 5 -2.42 -3.77 -61.14
C LEU A 5 -3.08 -2.77 -60.18
N SER A 6 -3.68 -3.34 -59.13
CA SER A 6 -4.23 -2.67 -57.96
C SER A 6 -3.13 -2.09 -57.07
N TRP A 7 -3.33 -0.89 -56.53
CA TRP A 7 -2.53 -0.37 -55.41
C TRP A 7 -3.27 -0.58 -54.10
N ILE A 8 -2.79 -1.55 -53.32
CA ILE A 8 -3.15 -1.75 -51.92
C ILE A 8 -2.30 -0.79 -51.10
N SER A 9 -2.92 0.26 -50.55
CA SER A 9 -2.27 1.15 -49.59
C SER A 9 -2.22 0.44 -48.23
N ARG A 10 -1.01 0.10 -47.76
CA ARG A 10 -0.79 -0.49 -46.43
C ARG A 10 -1.13 0.54 -45.35
N LYS A 11 -2.06 0.22 -44.45
CA LYS A 11 -2.24 0.95 -43.18
C LYS A 11 -0.96 0.79 -42.33
N PRO A 12 -0.44 1.85 -41.71
CA PRO A 12 0.67 1.71 -40.76
C PRO A 12 0.17 1.01 -39.49
N SER A 13 0.94 0.05 -38.99
CA SER A 13 0.72 -0.65 -37.73
C SER A 13 0.97 0.28 -36.53
N PRO A 14 0.16 0.19 -35.45
CA PRO A 14 0.33 1.04 -34.27
C PRO A 14 1.64 0.65 -33.56
N THR A 15 2.52 1.62 -33.39
CA THR A 15 3.75 1.49 -32.60
C THR A 15 3.43 1.95 -31.17
N PRO A 16 3.89 1.27 -30.11
CA PRO A 16 3.62 1.70 -28.73
C PRO A 16 4.24 3.08 -28.47
N PRO A 17 3.60 3.97 -27.68
CA PRO A 17 4.14 5.29 -27.41
C PRO A 17 5.34 5.20 -26.48
N THR A 18 6.53 5.36 -27.06
CA THR A 18 7.79 5.59 -26.36
C THR A 18 7.70 6.86 -25.49
N LYS A 19 8.23 6.79 -24.26
CA LYS A 19 8.40 7.94 -23.34
C LYS A 19 8.81 9.21 -24.10
N ALA A 20 7.98 10.25 -24.06
CA ALA A 20 8.24 11.51 -24.75
C ALA A 20 9.40 12.26 -24.08
N ALA A 21 10.40 12.65 -24.88
CA ALA A 21 11.49 13.51 -24.45
C ALA A 21 11.00 14.97 -24.23
N PRO A 22 11.65 15.77 -23.36
CA PRO A 22 11.31 17.17 -23.16
C PRO A 22 11.43 17.94 -24.49
N GLY A 23 10.31 18.49 -24.98
CA GLY A 23 10.26 19.32 -26.19
C GLY A 23 9.38 18.80 -27.34
N VAL A 24 8.74 17.63 -27.20
CA VAL A 24 7.83 17.10 -28.22
C VAL A 24 6.38 17.50 -27.91
N PHE A 25 5.68 18.07 -28.89
CA PHE A 25 4.25 18.33 -28.80
C PHE A 25 3.47 17.01 -28.94
N LEU A 26 2.58 16.74 -27.99
CA LEU A 26 1.61 15.65 -28.05
C LEU A 26 0.46 16.05 -28.97
N LEU A 27 -0.04 15.09 -29.76
CA LEU A 27 -1.22 15.32 -30.60
C LEU A 27 -2.50 15.13 -29.77
N PRO A 28 -3.51 16.01 -29.93
CA PRO A 28 -4.82 15.79 -29.32
C PRO A 28 -5.47 14.56 -29.94
N LEU A 29 -6.08 13.74 -29.10
CA LEU A 29 -6.75 12.50 -29.49
C LEU A 29 -8.25 12.59 -29.23
N SER A 30 -9.03 11.83 -29.98
CA SER A 30 -10.46 11.70 -29.75
C SER A 30 -10.76 10.87 -28.49
N SER A 31 -11.91 11.09 -27.86
CA SER A 31 -12.37 10.25 -26.73
C SER A 31 -12.42 8.76 -27.08
N THR A 32 -12.71 8.41 -28.34
CA THR A 32 -12.69 7.02 -28.82
C THR A 32 -11.29 6.43 -28.70
N GLU A 33 -10.27 7.10 -29.24
CA GLU A 33 -8.89 6.63 -29.19
C GLU A 33 -8.34 6.61 -27.75
N LEU A 34 -8.66 7.64 -26.97
CA LEU A 34 -8.21 7.76 -25.59
C LEU A 34 -8.76 6.65 -24.70
N LEU A 35 -9.95 6.12 -24.98
CA LEU A 35 -10.61 5.11 -24.15
C LEU A 35 -10.52 3.68 -24.69
N ASP A 36 -9.85 3.46 -25.83
CA ASP A 36 -9.78 2.15 -26.50
C ASP A 36 -8.63 1.24 -26.01
N THR A 37 -7.78 1.72 -25.09
CA THR A 37 -6.72 0.86 -24.52
C THR A 37 -7.34 -0.34 -23.79
N PRO A 38 -6.68 -1.52 -23.77
CA PRO A 38 -7.23 -2.71 -23.12
C PRO A 38 -7.64 -2.48 -21.66
N ARG A 39 -6.80 -1.80 -20.87
CA ARG A 39 -7.09 -1.42 -19.46
C ARG A 39 -8.33 -0.54 -19.36
N ARG A 40 -8.43 0.52 -20.17
CA ARG A 40 -9.57 1.47 -20.13
C ARG A 40 -10.87 0.81 -20.56
N ARG A 41 -10.84 -0.08 -21.57
CA ARG A 41 -12.01 -0.87 -21.96
C ARG A 41 -12.49 -1.79 -20.84
N GLN A 42 -11.58 -2.44 -20.11
CA GLN A 42 -11.95 -3.26 -18.94
C GLN A 42 -12.54 -2.41 -17.81
N LEU A 43 -11.97 -1.22 -17.53
CA LEU A 43 -12.53 -0.30 -16.54
C LEU A 43 -13.94 0.17 -16.94
N LEU A 44 -14.15 0.51 -18.21
CA LEU A 44 -15.46 0.90 -18.73
C LEU A 44 -16.50 -0.24 -18.59
N GLU A 45 -16.10 -1.48 -18.87
CA GLU A 45 -16.93 -2.66 -18.66
C GLU A 45 -17.29 -2.84 -17.18
N ASN A 46 -16.32 -2.68 -16.28
CA ASN A 46 -16.55 -2.72 -14.83
C ASN A 46 -17.53 -1.63 -14.37
N ILE A 47 -17.40 -0.40 -14.89
CA ILE A 47 -18.32 0.71 -14.60
C ILE A 47 -19.72 0.36 -15.10
N TRP A 48 -19.86 -0.20 -16.31
CA TRP A 48 -21.15 -0.59 -16.86
C TRP A 48 -21.84 -1.69 -16.04
N GLN A 49 -21.11 -2.75 -15.68
CA GLN A 49 -21.64 -3.83 -14.83
C GLN A 49 -22.14 -3.31 -13.49
N ARG A 50 -21.43 -2.35 -12.89
CA ARG A 50 -21.81 -1.74 -11.60
C ARG A 50 -22.98 -0.76 -11.71
N ALA A 51 -23.08 -0.04 -12.81
CA ALA A 51 -24.21 0.83 -13.09
C ALA A 51 -25.51 0.04 -13.34
N SER A 52 -25.40 -1.20 -13.87
CA SER A 52 -26.53 -2.10 -14.14
C SER A 52 -27.63 -1.48 -15.02
N LEU A 53 -27.22 -0.63 -15.97
CA LEU A 53 -28.12 0.05 -16.91
C LEU A 53 -28.18 -0.62 -18.28
N SER A 54 -29.26 -0.35 -19.02
CA SER A 54 -29.30 -0.67 -20.45
C SER A 54 -28.18 0.07 -21.20
N LYS A 55 -27.74 -0.48 -22.34
CA LYS A 55 -26.65 0.13 -23.13
C LYS A 55 -26.97 1.57 -23.53
N GLN A 56 -28.22 1.88 -23.90
CA GLN A 56 -28.62 3.23 -24.28
C GLN A 56 -28.55 4.22 -23.11
N GLN A 57 -29.03 3.83 -21.92
CA GLN A 57 -28.94 4.68 -20.73
C GLN A 57 -27.49 4.86 -20.28
N PHE A 58 -26.67 3.80 -20.38
CA PHE A 58 -25.25 3.88 -20.06
C PHE A 58 -24.50 4.86 -20.97
N GLU A 59 -24.81 4.87 -22.26
CA GLU A 59 -24.23 5.81 -23.23
C GLU A 59 -24.49 7.27 -22.84
N GLU A 60 -25.73 7.59 -22.49
CA GLU A 60 -26.12 8.97 -22.13
C GLU A 60 -25.61 9.39 -20.75
N ILE A 61 -25.76 8.52 -19.74
CA ILE A 61 -25.50 8.87 -18.34
C ILE A 61 -24.01 8.74 -18.00
N TYR A 62 -23.29 7.75 -18.53
CA TYR A 62 -21.90 7.48 -18.14
C TYR A 62 -20.92 7.70 -19.29
N ARG A 63 -21.16 7.09 -20.46
CA ARG A 63 -20.16 7.11 -21.54
C ARG A 63 -19.84 8.51 -22.01
N ARG A 64 -20.84 9.39 -22.11
CA ARG A 64 -20.68 10.78 -22.56
C ARG A 64 -19.87 11.64 -21.56
N PRO A 65 -20.19 11.70 -20.25
CA PRO A 65 -19.31 12.35 -19.28
C PRO A 65 -17.88 11.80 -19.27
N LEU A 66 -17.70 10.49 -19.40
CA LEU A 66 -16.37 9.87 -19.46
C LEU A 66 -15.61 10.25 -20.74
N ALA A 67 -16.30 10.38 -21.87
CA ALA A 67 -15.72 10.86 -23.12
C ALA A 67 -15.30 12.34 -23.02
N ASN A 68 -16.18 13.19 -22.47
CA ASN A 68 -15.88 14.60 -22.21
C ASN A 68 -14.65 14.74 -21.30
N TYR A 69 -14.60 13.97 -20.21
CA TYR A 69 -13.45 13.95 -19.30
C TYR A 69 -12.16 13.57 -20.02
N ALA A 70 -12.17 12.47 -20.78
CA ALA A 70 -11.01 12.03 -21.55
C ALA A 70 -10.53 13.11 -22.53
N GLU A 71 -11.44 13.78 -23.23
CA GLU A 71 -11.10 14.86 -24.16
C GLU A 71 -10.55 16.11 -23.47
N LEU A 72 -10.96 16.39 -22.23
CA LEU A 72 -10.43 17.49 -21.43
C LEU A 72 -9.02 17.19 -20.91
N VAL A 73 -8.80 16.00 -20.34
CA VAL A 73 -7.54 15.66 -19.69
C VAL A 73 -6.50 15.06 -20.64
N GLN A 74 -6.91 14.59 -21.82
CA GLN A 74 -6.02 14.06 -22.87
C GLN A 74 -4.98 13.07 -22.32
N GLN A 75 -3.69 13.27 -22.64
CA GLN A 75 -2.59 12.47 -22.12
C GLN A 75 -1.91 13.12 -20.91
N LEU A 76 -2.59 14.02 -20.19
CA LEU A 76 -2.01 14.63 -19.00
C LEU A 76 -1.82 13.57 -17.88
N PRO A 77 -0.69 13.61 -17.16
CA PRO A 77 -0.44 12.77 -15.99
C PRO A 77 -1.27 13.24 -14.79
N ALA A 78 -1.61 12.32 -13.88
CA ALA A 78 -2.34 12.68 -12.65
C ALA A 78 -1.42 13.06 -11.48
N SER A 79 -0.12 12.78 -11.61
CA SER A 79 0.91 13.04 -10.59
C SER A 79 2.29 13.19 -11.23
N GLU A 80 3.24 13.82 -10.53
CA GLU A 80 4.61 13.99 -11.03
C GLU A 80 5.47 12.74 -10.92
N ASN A 81 5.37 12.06 -9.78
CA ASN A 81 6.32 11.01 -9.37
C ASN A 81 5.61 9.75 -8.85
N HIS A 82 4.31 9.61 -9.10
CA HIS A 82 3.49 8.48 -8.63
C HIS A 82 3.12 7.53 -9.78
N HIS A 83 2.34 6.49 -9.46
CA HIS A 83 1.95 5.44 -10.41
C HIS A 83 1.17 5.96 -11.62
N HIS A 84 0.47 7.10 -11.48
CA HIS A 84 -0.20 7.79 -12.60
C HIS A 84 0.61 8.94 -13.21
N ALA A 85 1.95 8.92 -13.10
CA ALA A 85 2.83 9.92 -13.70
C ALA A 85 3.13 9.70 -15.19
N HIS A 86 2.50 8.71 -15.80
CA HIS A 86 2.63 8.40 -17.22
C HIS A 86 1.62 9.20 -18.08
N PRO A 87 1.85 9.29 -19.40
CA PRO A 87 0.87 9.87 -20.32
C PRO A 87 -0.51 9.21 -20.19
N GLY A 88 -1.54 10.03 -20.03
CA GLY A 88 -2.93 9.60 -19.84
C GLY A 88 -3.28 9.13 -18.43
N GLY A 89 -2.39 9.31 -17.45
CA GLY A 89 -2.64 8.94 -16.06
C GLY A 89 -3.90 9.56 -15.46
N MET A 90 -4.29 10.78 -15.87
CA MET A 90 -5.57 11.39 -15.43
C MET A 90 -6.81 10.59 -15.85
N ILE A 91 -6.76 9.96 -17.03
CA ILE A 91 -7.86 9.11 -17.52
C ILE A 91 -7.94 7.84 -16.69
N ASP A 92 -6.80 7.18 -16.49
CA ASP A 92 -6.73 5.91 -15.77
C ASP A 92 -7.18 6.08 -14.31
N HIS A 93 -6.63 7.08 -13.61
CA HIS A 93 -7.05 7.46 -12.26
C HIS A 93 -8.56 7.75 -12.19
N GLY A 94 -9.06 8.61 -13.07
CA GLY A 94 -10.47 8.99 -13.09
C GLY A 94 -11.42 7.79 -13.29
N LEU A 95 -11.09 6.87 -14.20
CA LEU A 95 -11.89 5.66 -14.43
C LEU A 95 -11.88 4.71 -13.22
N GLU A 96 -10.74 4.61 -12.54
CA GLU A 96 -10.60 3.77 -11.35
C GLU A 96 -11.40 4.31 -10.18
N ILE A 97 -11.32 5.62 -9.89
CA ILE A 97 -12.11 6.23 -8.82
C ILE A 97 -13.60 6.08 -9.11
N VAL A 98 -14.04 6.22 -10.37
CA VAL A 98 -15.45 5.99 -10.74
C VAL A 98 -15.87 4.53 -10.49
N ALA A 99 -15.06 3.56 -10.91
CA ALA A 99 -15.36 2.14 -10.69
C ALA A 99 -15.46 1.81 -9.19
N TYR A 100 -14.56 2.38 -8.38
CA TYR A 100 -14.57 2.24 -6.93
C TYR A 100 -15.74 2.96 -6.26
N ALA A 101 -16.04 4.19 -6.66
CA ALA A 101 -17.17 4.95 -6.11
C ALA A 101 -18.49 4.21 -6.33
N LEU A 102 -18.69 3.62 -7.51
CA LEU A 102 -19.86 2.78 -7.78
C LEU A 102 -19.87 1.51 -6.92
N LYS A 103 -18.72 0.87 -6.70
CA LYS A 103 -18.60 -0.30 -5.79
C LYS A 103 -18.98 0.08 -4.36
N VAL A 104 -18.47 1.20 -3.85
CA VAL A 104 -18.78 1.68 -2.49
C VAL A 104 -20.24 2.07 -2.37
N ARG A 105 -20.80 2.76 -3.36
CA ARG A 105 -22.21 3.15 -3.41
C ARG A 105 -23.16 1.95 -3.32
N GLN A 106 -22.76 0.77 -3.83
CA GLN A 106 -23.59 -0.45 -3.72
C GLN A 106 -23.77 -0.93 -2.27
N THR A 107 -22.91 -0.51 -1.34
CA THR A 107 -23.01 -0.86 0.09
C THR A 107 -24.03 -0.01 0.86
N TYR A 108 -24.57 1.03 0.23
CA TYR A 108 -25.53 1.94 0.82
C TYR A 108 -26.92 1.85 0.17
N LEU A 109 -27.96 1.93 1.02
CA LEU A 109 -29.32 2.18 0.59
C LEU A 109 -29.56 3.69 0.63
N LEU A 110 -29.56 4.33 -0.54
CA LEU A 110 -29.64 5.78 -0.68
C LEU A 110 -30.98 6.21 -1.29
N PRO A 111 -31.57 7.33 -0.84
CA PRO A 111 -31.12 8.22 0.25
C PRO A 111 -31.22 7.55 1.63
N ILE A 112 -30.34 7.95 2.56
CA ILE A 112 -30.30 7.38 3.92
C ILE A 112 -31.58 7.78 4.66
N GLY A 113 -32.27 6.79 5.25
CA GLY A 113 -33.48 7.03 6.05
C GLY A 113 -34.75 7.30 5.22
N ALA A 114 -34.68 7.32 3.89
CA ALA A 114 -35.85 7.39 3.03
C ALA A 114 -36.61 6.05 2.97
N ALA A 115 -37.90 6.10 2.66
CA ALA A 115 -38.71 4.90 2.43
C ALA A 115 -38.18 4.08 1.24
N PRO A 116 -38.32 2.73 1.24
CA PRO A 116 -37.78 1.87 0.18
C PRO A 116 -38.20 2.26 -1.24
N GLU A 117 -39.43 2.75 -1.42
CA GLU A 117 -39.94 3.21 -2.71
C GLU A 117 -39.18 4.44 -3.22
N SER A 118 -38.87 5.37 -2.30
CA SER A 118 -38.07 6.57 -2.60
C SER A 118 -36.60 6.20 -2.87
N GLN A 119 -36.04 5.25 -2.13
CA GLN A 119 -34.69 4.73 -2.37
C GLN A 119 -34.59 4.08 -3.75
N SER A 120 -35.56 3.25 -4.11
CA SER A 120 -35.63 2.64 -5.43
C SER A 120 -35.76 3.69 -6.55
N ALA A 121 -36.65 4.68 -6.39
CA ALA A 121 -36.88 5.73 -7.38
C ALA A 121 -35.66 6.63 -7.63
N GLN A 122 -34.78 6.82 -6.62
CA GLN A 122 -33.60 7.69 -6.72
C GLN A 122 -32.30 6.93 -6.92
N THR A 123 -32.33 5.59 -6.95
CA THR A 123 -31.14 4.73 -6.98
C THR A 123 -30.16 5.13 -8.09
N GLU A 124 -30.67 5.37 -9.31
CA GLU A 124 -29.85 5.74 -10.46
C GLU A 124 -29.23 7.14 -10.31
N ALA A 125 -29.98 8.10 -9.77
CA ALA A 125 -29.50 9.46 -9.55
C ALA A 125 -28.31 9.47 -8.58
N TRP A 126 -28.41 8.75 -7.45
CA TRP A 126 -27.31 8.64 -6.48
C TRP A 126 -26.09 7.91 -7.04
N SER A 127 -26.28 6.89 -7.89
CA SER A 127 -25.17 6.22 -8.58
C SER A 127 -24.45 7.17 -9.54
N ALA A 128 -25.21 7.91 -10.35
CA ALA A 128 -24.66 8.87 -11.30
C ALA A 128 -23.94 10.02 -10.59
N ALA A 129 -24.52 10.55 -9.50
CA ALA A 129 -23.89 11.59 -8.70
C ALA A 129 -22.57 11.13 -8.07
N ALA A 130 -22.50 9.89 -7.57
CA ALA A 130 -21.25 9.32 -7.08
C ALA A 130 -20.19 9.19 -8.19
N ALA A 131 -20.58 8.73 -9.38
CA ALA A 131 -19.66 8.65 -10.51
C ALA A 131 -19.19 10.04 -11.01
N TYR A 132 -20.08 11.02 -11.08
CA TYR A 132 -19.72 12.38 -11.49
C TYR A 132 -18.84 13.08 -10.47
N GLY A 133 -19.13 12.89 -9.18
CA GLY A 133 -18.28 13.32 -8.09
C GLY A 133 -16.88 12.73 -8.17
N ALA A 134 -16.79 11.41 -8.39
CA ALA A 134 -15.53 10.71 -8.58
C ALA A 134 -14.75 11.24 -9.79
N LEU A 135 -15.43 11.53 -10.91
CA LEU A 135 -14.77 12.05 -12.10
C LEU A 135 -14.28 13.50 -11.92
N ALA A 136 -14.99 14.30 -11.13
CA ALA A 136 -14.67 15.70 -10.88
C ALA A 136 -13.64 15.91 -9.75
N HIS A 137 -13.43 14.94 -8.85
CA HIS A 137 -12.69 15.14 -7.59
C HIS A 137 -11.29 15.79 -7.78
N ASP A 138 -10.57 15.33 -8.81
CA ASP A 138 -9.21 15.78 -9.16
C ASP A 138 -9.17 16.58 -10.48
N LEU A 139 -10.31 16.89 -11.08
CA LEU A 139 -10.37 17.57 -12.38
C LEU A 139 -9.72 18.96 -12.33
N GLY A 140 -9.76 19.64 -11.18
CA GLY A 140 -9.12 20.94 -10.98
C GLY A 140 -7.59 20.92 -11.13
N LYS A 141 -6.93 19.75 -11.11
CA LYS A 141 -5.48 19.65 -11.35
C LYS A 141 -5.07 20.26 -12.69
N ILE A 142 -5.89 20.07 -13.73
CA ILE A 142 -5.59 20.63 -15.07
C ILE A 142 -5.76 22.15 -15.13
N VAL A 143 -6.38 22.76 -14.11
CA VAL A 143 -6.61 24.20 -14.00
C VAL A 143 -5.43 24.88 -13.29
N VAL A 144 -4.92 24.29 -12.22
CA VAL A 144 -3.99 24.96 -11.30
C VAL A 144 -2.64 24.26 -11.11
N ASP A 145 -2.57 22.94 -11.33
CA ASP A 145 -1.33 22.17 -11.09
C ASP A 145 -0.49 22.02 -12.37
N LEU A 146 -1.13 22.14 -13.53
CA LEU A 146 -0.52 22.01 -14.85
C LEU A 146 -0.65 23.30 -15.67
N GLN A 147 0.44 23.69 -16.32
CA GLN A 147 0.42 24.69 -17.39
C GLN A 147 0.59 23.98 -18.73
N VAL A 148 -0.40 24.12 -19.61
CA VAL A 148 -0.40 23.56 -20.96
C VAL A 148 -0.15 24.67 -21.98
N GLU A 149 0.82 24.45 -22.86
CA GLU A 149 1.18 25.33 -23.97
C GLU A 149 0.82 24.66 -25.30
N LEU A 150 0.06 25.38 -26.14
CA LEU A 150 -0.33 24.93 -27.47
C LEU A 150 0.78 25.20 -28.50
N GLN A 151 0.69 24.56 -29.66
CA GLN A 151 1.69 24.69 -30.73
C GLN A 151 1.90 26.13 -31.21
N ASP A 152 0.87 26.97 -31.13
CA ASP A 152 0.93 28.40 -31.46
C ASP A 152 1.61 29.27 -30.37
N GLY A 153 2.06 28.65 -29.27
CA GLY A 153 2.70 29.30 -28.12
C GLY A 153 1.72 29.88 -27.10
N SER A 154 0.41 29.80 -27.34
CA SER A 154 -0.60 30.26 -26.38
C SER A 154 -0.75 29.28 -25.22
N THR A 155 -1.19 29.79 -24.07
CA THR A 155 -1.55 28.96 -22.92
C THR A 155 -2.97 28.43 -23.09
N TRP A 156 -3.14 27.12 -22.95
CA TRP A 156 -4.47 26.52 -22.92
C TRP A 156 -5.12 26.76 -21.56
N HIS A 157 -6.37 27.20 -21.61
CA HIS A 157 -7.21 27.36 -20.43
C HIS A 157 -8.35 26.35 -20.50
N PRO A 158 -8.46 25.41 -19.55
CA PRO A 158 -9.43 24.33 -19.64
C PRO A 158 -10.89 24.81 -19.76
N TRP A 159 -11.23 25.96 -19.17
CA TRP A 159 -12.58 26.55 -19.25
C TRP A 159 -12.96 27.06 -20.67
N ASN A 160 -12.02 27.08 -21.62
CA ASN A 160 -12.29 27.40 -23.02
C ASN A 160 -12.63 26.17 -23.89
N GLY A 161 -12.55 24.95 -23.34
CA GLY A 161 -12.85 23.72 -24.06
C GLY A 161 -11.68 22.75 -24.13
N PRO A 162 -11.87 21.57 -24.77
CA PRO A 162 -10.83 20.55 -24.90
C PRO A 162 -9.66 21.03 -25.77
N ILE A 163 -8.50 20.40 -25.58
CA ILE A 163 -7.30 20.68 -26.36
C ILE A 163 -7.52 20.22 -27.81
N ASN A 164 -7.39 21.15 -28.76
CA ASN A 164 -7.64 20.91 -30.20
C ASN A 164 -6.42 21.12 -31.09
N GLN A 165 -5.26 21.43 -30.49
CA GLN A 165 -3.98 21.61 -31.17
C GLN A 165 -2.91 20.75 -30.50
N PRO A 166 -1.80 20.45 -31.18
CA PRO A 166 -0.66 19.82 -30.54
C PRO A 166 -0.21 20.64 -29.32
N TYR A 167 0.11 19.97 -28.22
CA TYR A 167 0.33 20.61 -26.93
C TYR A 167 1.51 20.01 -26.19
N ARG A 168 2.08 20.79 -25.27
CA ARG A 168 3.02 20.31 -24.24
C ARG A 168 2.57 20.83 -22.90
N PHE A 169 3.04 20.21 -21.83
CA PHE A 169 2.69 20.63 -20.48
C PHE A 169 3.90 20.64 -19.57
N LYS A 170 3.79 21.39 -18.48
CA LYS A 170 4.72 21.38 -17.36
C LYS A 170 3.93 21.59 -16.08
N TYR A 171 4.49 21.16 -14.97
CA TYR A 171 3.92 21.44 -13.67
C TYR A 171 4.19 22.87 -13.21
N VAL A 172 3.22 23.44 -12.50
CA VAL A 172 3.33 24.75 -11.87
C VAL A 172 4.16 24.62 -10.59
N LYS A 173 5.19 25.45 -10.45
CA LYS A 173 6.03 25.48 -9.24
C LYS A 173 5.24 26.13 -8.08
N SER A 174 5.43 25.63 -6.86
CA SER A 174 4.78 26.16 -5.64
C SER A 174 3.25 26.04 -5.66
N ARG A 175 2.73 24.90 -6.11
CA ARG A 175 1.29 24.60 -6.16
C ARG A 175 0.66 24.62 -4.76
N GLU A 176 -0.51 25.23 -4.67
CA GLU A 176 -1.36 25.15 -3.48
C GLU A 176 -2.27 23.93 -3.64
N TYR A 177 -1.87 22.80 -3.07
CA TYR A 177 -2.56 21.51 -3.26
C TYR A 177 -4.05 21.52 -2.87
N GLN A 178 -4.48 22.38 -1.94
CA GLN A 178 -5.91 22.48 -1.59
C GLN A 178 -6.74 23.17 -2.68
N LEU A 179 -6.11 23.97 -3.55
CA LEU A 179 -6.80 24.79 -4.54
C LEU A 179 -7.44 23.96 -5.65
N HIS A 180 -6.82 22.84 -6.07
CA HIS A 180 -7.39 22.02 -7.14
C HIS A 180 -8.76 21.43 -6.77
N GLY A 181 -9.00 21.14 -5.48
CA GLY A 181 -10.30 20.64 -5.03
C GLY A 181 -11.43 21.63 -5.32
N ALA A 182 -11.17 22.93 -5.10
CA ALA A 182 -12.12 23.98 -5.43
C ALA A 182 -12.15 24.31 -6.94
N ALA A 183 -11.01 24.21 -7.62
CA ALA A 183 -10.89 24.54 -9.04
C ALA A 183 -11.69 23.60 -9.96
N SER A 184 -11.99 22.38 -9.52
CA SER A 184 -12.85 21.43 -10.25
C SER A 184 -14.21 22.03 -10.62
N ALA A 185 -14.77 22.91 -9.78
CA ALA A 185 -16.04 23.58 -10.03
C ALA A 185 -16.06 24.39 -11.35
N LEU A 186 -14.91 24.89 -11.81
CA LEU A 186 -14.80 25.68 -13.05
C LEU A 186 -15.10 24.85 -14.30
N LEU A 187 -15.01 23.52 -14.22
CA LEU A 187 -15.05 22.62 -15.38
C LEU A 187 -16.29 21.73 -15.43
N ILE A 188 -17.18 21.81 -14.44
CA ILE A 188 -18.36 20.94 -14.35
C ILE A 188 -19.26 21.02 -15.57
N HIS A 189 -19.43 22.21 -16.16
CA HIS A 189 -20.26 22.39 -17.36
C HIS A 189 -19.62 21.85 -18.66
N GLN A 190 -18.32 21.58 -18.65
CA GLN A 190 -17.65 20.88 -19.75
C GLN A 190 -17.64 19.38 -19.53
N LEU A 191 -17.55 18.95 -18.27
CA LEU A 191 -17.62 17.56 -17.88
C LEU A 191 -19.02 16.97 -18.12
N LEU A 192 -20.05 17.62 -17.56
CA LEU A 192 -21.39 17.08 -17.49
C LEU A 192 -22.34 17.76 -18.49
N PRO A 193 -23.16 16.98 -19.23
CA PRO A 193 -24.17 17.55 -20.11
C PRO A 193 -25.26 18.25 -19.29
N ARG A 194 -25.86 19.31 -19.85
CA ARG A 194 -26.94 20.07 -19.21
C ARG A 194 -28.10 19.18 -18.77
N THR A 195 -28.44 18.18 -19.57
CA THR A 195 -29.49 17.19 -19.26
C THR A 195 -29.21 16.42 -17.97
N ALA A 196 -27.94 16.12 -17.65
CA ALA A 196 -27.59 15.46 -16.40
C ALA A 196 -27.74 16.42 -15.20
N LEU A 197 -27.34 17.69 -15.35
CA LEU A 197 -27.51 18.70 -14.30
C LEU A 197 -29.00 19.01 -14.04
N ASP A 198 -29.80 19.16 -15.10
CA ASP A 198 -31.25 19.37 -15.03
C ASP A 198 -31.98 18.18 -14.43
N TRP A 199 -31.44 16.97 -14.58
CA TRP A 199 -31.98 15.76 -13.97
C TRP A 199 -31.63 15.67 -12.49
N LEU A 200 -30.35 15.80 -12.13
CA LEU A 200 -29.88 15.67 -10.75
C LEU A 200 -30.39 16.78 -9.83
N SER A 201 -30.60 17.99 -10.35
CA SER A 201 -31.16 19.11 -9.59
C SER A 201 -32.60 18.91 -9.12
N ARG A 202 -33.32 17.91 -9.66
CA ARG A 202 -34.67 17.53 -9.20
C ARG A 202 -34.66 16.78 -7.86
N PHE A 203 -33.48 16.41 -7.35
CA PHE A 203 -33.29 15.72 -6.08
C PHE A 203 -32.52 16.64 -5.11
N PRO A 204 -33.20 17.49 -4.31
CA PRO A 204 -32.54 18.55 -3.55
C PRO A 204 -31.45 18.07 -2.57
N GLU A 205 -31.67 16.94 -1.90
CA GLU A 205 -30.70 16.36 -0.95
C GLU A 205 -29.42 15.91 -1.65
N LEU A 206 -29.56 15.18 -2.77
CA LEU A 206 -28.46 14.76 -3.62
C LEU A 206 -27.74 15.97 -4.22
N TRP A 207 -28.51 16.94 -4.74
CA TRP A 207 -28.00 18.11 -5.44
C TRP A 207 -27.12 18.98 -4.54
N ALA A 208 -27.55 19.21 -3.29
CA ALA A 208 -26.75 19.95 -2.32
C ALA A 208 -25.40 19.25 -2.04
N GLN A 209 -25.41 17.95 -1.80
CA GLN A 209 -24.19 17.17 -1.57
C GLN A 209 -23.25 17.19 -2.79
N LEU A 210 -23.81 17.08 -3.99
CA LEU A 210 -23.04 17.10 -5.24
C LEU A 210 -22.39 18.47 -5.49
N ILE A 211 -23.07 19.58 -5.17
CA ILE A 211 -22.48 20.93 -5.27
C ILE A 211 -21.30 21.09 -4.31
N TYR A 212 -21.45 20.68 -3.04
CA TYR A 212 -20.33 20.72 -2.09
C TYR A 212 -19.15 19.88 -2.56
N LEU A 213 -19.42 18.72 -3.15
CA LEU A 213 -18.39 17.86 -3.71
C LEU A 213 -17.64 18.53 -4.87
N PHE A 214 -18.36 19.16 -5.81
CA PHE A 214 -17.74 19.90 -6.92
C PHE A 214 -16.93 21.11 -6.46
N ALA A 215 -17.28 21.70 -5.31
CA ALA A 215 -16.53 22.78 -4.69
C ALA A 215 -15.33 22.30 -3.84
N GLY A 216 -15.04 20.99 -3.82
CA GLY A 216 -13.96 20.41 -3.02
C GLY A 216 -14.26 20.34 -1.52
N GLN A 217 -15.50 20.56 -1.10
CA GLN A 217 -15.92 20.58 0.31
C GLN A 217 -16.46 19.21 0.74
N TYR A 218 -15.61 18.18 0.71
CA TYR A 218 -15.98 16.80 1.01
C TYR A 218 -16.67 16.62 2.38
N GLU A 219 -16.27 17.41 3.38
CA GLU A 219 -16.85 17.38 4.73
C GLU A 219 -18.34 17.79 4.76
N HIS A 220 -18.75 18.63 3.81
CA HIS A 220 -20.13 19.11 3.67
C HIS A 220 -20.92 18.29 2.63
N ALA A 221 -20.25 17.44 1.86
CA ALA A 221 -20.84 16.62 0.79
C ALA A 221 -21.52 15.33 1.29
N GLY A 222 -21.73 15.19 2.60
CA GLY A 222 -22.47 14.08 3.20
C GLY A 222 -21.96 12.70 2.76
N ILE A 223 -22.89 11.83 2.36
CA ILE A 223 -22.55 10.46 1.97
C ILE A 223 -21.80 10.40 0.64
N LEU A 224 -22.04 11.35 -0.27
CA LEU A 224 -21.26 11.42 -1.51
C LEU A 224 -19.79 11.72 -1.21
N GLY A 225 -19.52 12.66 -0.30
CA GLY A 225 -18.16 12.94 0.18
C GLY A 225 -17.48 11.69 0.77
N GLU A 226 -18.18 10.95 1.63
CA GLU A 226 -17.66 9.70 2.19
C GLU A 226 -17.38 8.63 1.12
N ILE A 227 -18.24 8.51 0.10
CA ILE A 227 -18.05 7.56 -1.00
C ILE A 227 -16.78 7.90 -1.78
N ILE A 228 -16.55 9.17 -2.11
CA ILE A 228 -15.36 9.57 -2.89
C ILE A 228 -14.08 9.36 -2.10
N VAL A 229 -14.03 9.76 -0.83
CA VAL A 229 -12.86 9.54 0.03
C VAL A 229 -12.50 8.06 0.12
N LYS A 230 -13.51 7.18 0.29
CA LYS A 230 -13.29 5.73 0.32
C LYS A 230 -12.81 5.19 -1.03
N ALA A 231 -13.37 5.69 -2.13
CA ALA A 231 -13.00 5.26 -3.47
C ALA A 231 -11.54 5.61 -3.82
N ASP A 232 -11.12 6.84 -3.49
CA ASP A 232 -9.73 7.31 -3.66
C ASP A 232 -8.74 6.45 -2.86
N GLN A 233 -9.04 6.23 -1.57
CA GLN A 233 -8.23 5.35 -0.71
C GLN A 233 -8.11 3.92 -1.27
N ALA A 234 -9.20 3.38 -1.83
CA ALA A 234 -9.21 2.02 -2.36
C ALA A 234 -8.41 1.88 -3.67
N SER A 235 -8.45 2.90 -4.54
CA SER A 235 -7.63 2.93 -5.76
C SER A 235 -6.14 2.98 -5.40
N VAL A 236 -5.73 3.91 -4.54
CA VAL A 236 -4.33 4.01 -4.07
C VAL A 236 -3.88 2.70 -3.41
N ALA A 237 -4.73 2.09 -2.58
CA ALA A 237 -4.40 0.82 -1.93
C ALA A 237 -4.21 -0.32 -2.93
N GLN A 238 -5.06 -0.45 -3.95
CA GLN A 238 -4.89 -1.48 -4.99
C GLN A 238 -3.57 -1.30 -5.75
N GLU A 239 -3.22 -0.06 -6.09
CA GLU A 239 -2.01 0.23 -6.86
C GLU A 239 -0.72 0.02 -6.07
N LEU A 240 -0.74 0.27 -4.75
CA LEU A 240 0.38 -0.02 -3.85
C LEU A 240 0.52 -1.51 -3.48
N GLY A 241 -0.23 -2.41 -4.15
CA GLY A 241 -0.25 -3.85 -3.85
C GLY A 241 -1.01 -4.20 -2.56
N GLY A 242 -1.76 -3.25 -2.01
CA GLY A 242 -2.63 -3.42 -0.85
C GLY A 242 -4.01 -3.98 -1.23
N ASN A 243 -4.80 -4.33 -0.21
CA ASN A 243 -6.13 -4.92 -0.41
C ASN A 243 -7.20 -3.81 -0.45
N PRO A 244 -7.89 -3.58 -1.58
CA PRO A 244 -8.90 -2.52 -1.70
C PRO A 244 -10.10 -2.72 -0.75
N ASP A 245 -10.49 -3.96 -0.47
CA ASP A 245 -11.59 -4.24 0.47
C ASP A 245 -11.24 -3.87 1.92
N ARG A 246 -9.95 -3.79 2.25
CA ARG A 246 -9.49 -3.31 3.57
C ARG A 246 -9.46 -1.80 3.64
N ALA A 247 -9.01 -1.12 2.58
CA ALA A 247 -9.03 0.34 2.51
C ALA A 247 -10.47 0.88 2.64
N LEU A 248 -11.44 0.23 1.99
CA LEU A 248 -12.87 0.57 2.11
C LEU A 248 -13.45 0.40 3.53
N ALA A 249 -12.81 -0.42 4.36
CA ALA A 249 -13.20 -0.70 5.74
C ALA A 249 -12.45 0.16 6.77
N ALA A 250 -11.48 0.99 6.34
CA ALA A 250 -10.65 1.80 7.24
C ALA A 250 -11.46 2.97 7.87
N PRO A 251 -11.14 3.40 9.11
CA PRO A 251 -11.87 4.46 9.82
C PRO A 251 -11.79 5.85 9.13
N LYS A 252 -12.83 6.67 9.36
CA LYS A 252 -13.18 7.96 8.69
C LYS A 252 -12.17 9.13 8.72
N GLN A 253 -10.96 8.97 9.25
CA GLN A 253 -10.02 10.10 9.32
C GLN A 253 -9.20 10.21 8.03
N SER A 254 -9.08 11.43 7.48
CA SER A 254 -8.25 11.66 6.29
C SER A 254 -6.77 11.34 6.60
N LEU A 255 -6.05 10.81 5.61
CA LEU A 255 -4.63 10.46 5.75
C LEU A 255 -3.81 11.69 6.19
N GLN A 256 -4.05 12.86 5.60
CA GLN A 256 -3.45 14.13 6.03
C GLN A 256 -3.64 14.39 7.52
N ARG A 257 -4.84 14.18 8.06
CA ARG A 257 -5.13 14.37 9.49
C ARG A 257 -4.39 13.36 10.35
N GLN A 258 -4.35 12.10 9.94
CA GLN A 258 -3.62 11.05 10.64
C GLN A 258 -2.11 11.32 10.68
N LEU A 259 -1.53 11.79 9.57
CA LEU A 259 -0.13 12.21 9.49
C LEU A 259 0.15 13.40 10.42
N ALA A 260 -0.72 14.41 10.39
CA ALA A 260 -0.58 15.59 11.25
C ALA A 260 -0.73 15.24 12.75
N ASP A 261 -1.69 14.38 13.10
CA ASP A 261 -1.91 13.93 14.48
C ASP A 261 -0.75 13.06 14.99
N GLY A 262 -0.21 12.17 14.14
CA GLY A 262 0.98 11.40 14.48
C GLY A 262 2.20 12.28 14.67
N LEU A 263 2.38 13.30 13.82
CA LEU A 263 3.47 14.26 13.96
C LEU A 263 3.32 15.12 15.22
N ARG A 264 2.10 15.54 15.57
CA ARG A 264 1.81 16.24 16.83
C ARG A 264 2.20 15.41 18.04
N PHE A 265 1.79 14.15 18.07
CA PHE A 265 2.14 13.23 19.16
C PHE A 265 3.66 13.08 19.27
N LEU A 266 4.36 12.83 18.16
CA LEU A 266 5.80 12.69 18.19
C LEU A 266 6.49 13.96 18.67
N VAL A 267 6.09 15.13 18.16
CA VAL A 267 6.72 16.40 18.54
C VAL A 267 6.45 16.77 19.99
N LYS A 268 5.23 16.53 20.51
CA LYS A 268 4.86 16.90 21.88
C LYS A 268 5.32 15.89 22.93
N ASP A 269 5.30 14.59 22.62
CA ASP A 269 5.48 13.53 23.61
C ASP A 269 6.79 12.73 23.47
N LYS A 270 7.49 12.83 22.34
CA LYS A 270 8.68 11.99 22.05
C LYS A 270 9.93 12.78 21.68
N PHE A 271 9.81 13.76 20.80
CA PHE A 271 10.95 14.49 20.24
C PHE A 271 11.50 15.52 21.22
N LYS A 272 12.83 15.57 21.28
CA LYS A 272 13.56 16.56 22.06
C LYS A 272 13.93 17.72 21.16
N LEU A 273 13.20 18.82 21.27
CA LEU A 273 13.50 20.05 20.53
C LEU A 273 14.54 20.91 21.26
N ASN A 274 15.30 21.69 20.48
CA ASN A 274 16.15 22.80 20.94
C ASN A 274 17.12 22.45 22.09
N GLN A 275 17.68 21.24 22.11
CA GLN A 275 18.58 20.82 23.18
C GLN A 275 19.90 21.61 23.14
N PRO A 276 20.31 22.26 24.25
CA PRO A 276 21.47 23.15 24.26
C PRO A 276 22.82 22.42 24.17
N GLY A 277 22.87 21.13 24.54
CA GLY A 277 24.13 20.38 24.72
C GLY A 277 24.28 19.10 23.89
N GLY A 278 23.43 18.84 22.88
CA GLY A 278 23.49 17.59 22.12
C GLY A 278 22.51 17.51 20.95
N PRO A 279 22.48 16.36 20.23
CA PRO A 279 21.62 16.22 19.06
C PRO A 279 20.15 16.32 19.47
N SER A 280 19.44 17.23 18.83
CA SER A 280 17.99 17.38 18.95
C SER A 280 17.30 16.58 17.84
N ASP A 281 16.07 16.14 18.10
CA ASP A 281 15.23 15.56 17.05
C ASP A 281 14.69 16.64 16.09
N GLY A 282 14.73 17.90 16.53
CA GLY A 282 14.45 19.05 15.71
C GLY A 282 14.69 20.40 16.38
N TRP A 283 14.54 21.46 15.59
CA TRP A 283 14.75 22.83 15.99
C TRP A 283 13.56 23.69 15.60
N LEU A 284 13.00 24.42 16.56
CA LEU A 284 11.93 25.37 16.32
C LEU A 284 12.53 26.77 16.15
N THR A 285 12.45 27.35 14.96
CA THR A 285 12.77 28.75 14.70
C THR A 285 11.50 29.61 14.72
N GLN A 286 11.61 30.92 14.51
CA GLN A 286 10.45 31.82 14.47
C GLN A 286 9.47 31.47 13.33
N ASP A 287 10.00 30.90 12.27
CA ASP A 287 9.37 30.71 10.97
C ASP A 287 9.03 29.25 10.65
N ALA A 288 9.74 28.27 11.23
CA ALA A 288 9.45 26.86 10.97
C ALA A 288 9.89 25.91 12.10
N LEU A 289 9.27 24.73 12.13
CA LEU A 289 9.79 23.58 12.85
C LEU A 289 10.62 22.74 11.89
N TRP A 290 11.88 22.49 12.24
CA TRP A 290 12.83 21.72 11.45
C TRP A 290 13.10 20.38 12.13
N LEU A 291 12.68 19.26 11.54
CA LEU A 291 12.89 17.93 12.11
C LEU A 291 13.95 17.16 11.34
N VAL A 292 14.76 16.35 12.02
CA VAL A 292 15.73 15.48 11.34
C VAL A 292 14.97 14.46 10.48
N SER A 293 15.25 14.46 9.18
CA SER A 293 14.38 13.84 8.17
C SER A 293 14.16 12.34 8.34
N LYS A 294 15.25 11.57 8.42
CA LYS A 294 15.19 10.10 8.55
C LYS A 294 14.55 9.65 9.87
N PRO A 295 14.99 10.11 11.06
CA PRO A 295 14.37 9.71 12.33
C PRO A 295 12.90 10.11 12.43
N ALA A 296 12.54 11.31 11.97
CA ALA A 296 11.16 11.77 11.99
C ALA A 296 10.26 10.90 11.10
N ALA A 297 10.72 10.57 9.89
CA ALA A 297 10.00 9.69 8.98
C ALA A 297 9.83 8.27 9.55
N ASP A 298 10.92 7.69 10.06
CA ASP A 298 10.90 6.31 10.57
C ASP A 298 9.97 6.19 11.80
N GLN A 299 9.99 7.17 12.71
CA GLN A 299 9.11 7.19 13.88
C GLN A 299 7.65 7.49 13.53
N LEU A 300 7.39 8.39 12.58
CA LEU A 300 6.03 8.67 12.12
C LEU A 300 5.42 7.45 11.42
N ARG A 301 6.19 6.77 10.56
CA ARG A 301 5.78 5.50 9.96
C ARG A 301 5.43 4.47 11.03
N ALA A 302 6.32 4.28 12.01
CA ALA A 302 6.08 3.33 13.11
C ALA A 302 4.81 3.69 13.91
N TYR A 303 4.58 4.97 14.18
CA TYR A 303 3.39 5.44 14.88
C TYR A 303 2.11 5.11 14.11
N LEU A 304 2.06 5.44 12.81
CA LEU A 304 0.88 5.20 11.97
C LEU A 304 0.56 3.70 11.90
N LEU A 305 1.58 2.86 11.70
CA LEU A 305 1.41 1.41 11.68
C LEU A 305 0.91 0.87 13.03
N ALA A 306 1.39 1.41 14.15
CA ALA A 306 0.92 1.04 15.49
C ALA A 306 -0.54 1.43 15.75
N GLN A 307 -1.01 2.51 15.12
CA GLN A 307 -2.42 2.92 15.13
C GLN A 307 -3.30 2.09 14.17
N GLY A 308 -2.73 1.09 13.48
CA GLY A 308 -3.44 0.24 12.53
C GLY A 308 -3.70 0.92 11.17
N ILE A 309 -2.97 1.99 10.86
CA ILE A 309 -3.04 2.66 9.56
C ILE A 309 -2.17 1.85 8.57
N GLU A 310 -2.84 1.11 7.69
CA GLU A 310 -2.21 0.34 6.60
C GLU A 310 -1.95 1.25 5.38
N GLY A 311 -1.03 0.86 4.47
CA GLY A 311 -0.72 1.65 3.25
C GLY A 311 0.41 2.67 3.40
N VAL A 312 1.09 2.70 4.55
CA VAL A 312 2.25 3.58 4.77
C VAL A 312 3.48 3.06 4.00
N PRO A 313 4.08 3.85 3.09
CA PRO A 313 5.23 3.43 2.30
C PRO A 313 6.41 3.00 3.16
N SER A 314 7.02 1.86 2.79
CA SER A 314 8.21 1.32 3.45
C SER A 314 9.49 2.09 3.08
N SER A 315 9.54 2.70 1.89
CA SER A 315 10.68 3.49 1.43
C SER A 315 10.61 4.94 1.95
N ASN A 316 11.75 5.53 2.28
CA ASN A 316 11.80 6.94 2.71
C ASN A 316 11.45 7.90 1.58
N ALA A 317 11.84 7.62 0.34
CA ALA A 317 11.52 8.48 -0.80
C ALA A 317 10.00 8.56 -1.02
N SER A 318 9.31 7.42 -1.08
CA SER A 318 7.87 7.37 -1.24
C SER A 318 7.13 7.99 -0.04
N PHE A 319 7.66 7.81 1.17
CA PHE A 319 7.05 8.39 2.37
C PHE A 319 7.20 9.92 2.43
N PHE A 320 8.36 10.46 2.03
CA PHE A 320 8.53 11.91 1.94
C PHE A 320 7.62 12.53 0.89
N ASN A 321 7.45 11.89 -0.26
CA ASN A 321 6.51 12.35 -1.28
C ASN A 321 5.07 12.34 -0.75
N MET A 322 4.67 11.26 -0.05
CA MET A 322 3.36 11.22 0.61
C MET A 322 3.16 12.36 1.61
N LEU A 323 4.18 12.73 2.40
CA LEU A 323 4.10 13.88 3.31
C LEU A 323 3.96 15.21 2.55
N GLN A 324 4.58 15.35 1.37
CA GLN A 324 4.43 16.53 0.50
C GLN A 324 3.03 16.58 -0.12
N ASP A 325 2.56 15.47 -0.70
CA ASP A 325 1.26 15.36 -1.37
C ASP A 325 0.11 15.67 -0.39
N GLN A 326 0.28 15.28 0.88
CA GLN A 326 -0.66 15.58 1.96
C GLN A 326 -0.40 16.94 2.62
N ALA A 327 0.49 17.78 2.08
CA ALA A 327 0.84 19.12 2.57
C ALA A 327 1.24 19.17 4.07
N VAL A 328 1.83 18.10 4.59
CA VAL A 328 2.30 18.00 5.98
C VAL A 328 3.67 18.68 6.16
N ILE A 329 4.46 18.75 5.08
CA ILE A 329 5.78 19.36 5.04
C ILE A 329 5.90 20.40 3.92
N GLN A 330 6.81 21.37 4.09
CA GLN A 330 7.12 22.41 3.11
C GLN A 330 8.30 22.00 2.23
N THR A 331 8.18 22.24 0.93
CA THR A 331 9.20 21.87 -0.07
C THR A 331 10.26 22.97 -0.22
N ASN A 332 11.47 22.58 -0.62
CA ASN A 332 12.55 23.53 -0.90
C ASN A 332 12.37 24.20 -2.29
N ALA A 333 13.30 25.08 -2.68
CA ALA A 333 13.23 25.78 -3.97
C ALA A 333 13.24 24.85 -5.21
N GLU A 334 13.66 23.60 -5.05
CA GLU A 334 13.66 22.54 -6.07
C GLU A 334 12.43 21.62 -5.98
N ASP A 335 11.44 21.98 -5.16
CA ASP A 335 10.23 21.19 -4.86
C ASP A 335 10.49 19.83 -4.19
N LYS A 336 11.63 19.69 -3.51
CA LYS A 336 11.98 18.47 -2.76
C LYS A 336 11.64 18.60 -1.28
N ALA A 337 11.34 17.46 -0.66
CA ALA A 337 10.95 17.37 0.75
C ALA A 337 12.10 17.68 1.73
N ILE A 338 13.33 17.38 1.30
CA ILE A 338 14.50 17.42 2.17
C ILE A 338 15.22 18.75 2.01
N TRP A 339 15.48 19.38 3.15
CA TRP A 339 16.31 20.57 3.27
C TRP A 339 17.67 20.19 3.83
N THR A 340 18.73 20.85 3.37
CA THR A 340 20.06 20.70 3.95
C THR A 340 20.39 22.00 4.68
N ALA A 341 20.64 21.91 5.99
CA ALA A 341 20.98 23.07 6.79
C ALA A 341 22.09 22.75 7.77
N THR A 342 22.91 23.77 8.03
CA THR A 342 23.92 23.76 9.08
C THR A 342 23.36 24.42 10.32
N ILE A 343 23.42 23.70 11.44
CA ILE A 343 22.92 24.15 12.74
C ILE A 343 24.11 24.42 13.63
N ASP A 344 24.13 25.61 14.22
CA ASP A 344 25.17 26.10 15.11
C ASP A 344 24.52 26.49 16.44
N ASN A 345 25.05 26.00 17.56
CA ASN A 345 24.55 26.34 18.90
C ASN A 345 25.20 27.58 19.51
N GLY A 346 26.11 28.26 18.79
CA GLY A 346 26.85 29.43 19.27
C GLY A 346 27.91 29.12 20.33
N ALA A 347 28.10 27.84 20.67
CA ALA A 347 29.01 27.37 21.71
C ALA A 347 30.09 26.41 21.14
N GLY A 348 30.40 26.55 19.84
CA GLY A 348 31.43 25.77 19.16
C GLY A 348 30.97 24.43 18.58
N TRP A 349 29.69 24.06 18.72
CA TRP A 349 29.11 22.90 18.06
C TRP A 349 28.36 23.35 16.80
N ARG A 350 28.78 22.83 15.65
CA ARG A 350 28.19 23.11 14.35
C ARG A 350 28.12 21.83 13.53
N ASN A 351 26.93 21.44 13.10
CA ASN A 351 26.72 20.21 12.32
C ASN A 351 25.71 20.40 11.20
N LYS A 352 25.87 19.62 10.14
CA LYS A 352 25.03 19.63 8.96
C LYS A 352 23.98 18.52 9.04
N PHE A 353 22.72 18.85 8.76
CA PHE A 353 21.60 17.93 8.84
C PHE A 353 20.73 17.98 7.59
N THR A 354 20.06 16.86 7.32
CA THR A 354 18.95 16.77 6.39
C THR A 354 17.64 16.86 7.16
N LEU A 355 16.85 17.90 6.87
CA LEU A 355 15.71 18.31 7.67
C LEU A 355 14.41 18.30 6.86
N LEU A 356 13.29 18.10 7.55
CA LEU A 356 11.95 18.38 7.07
C LEU A 356 11.50 19.71 7.66
N LYS A 357 10.95 20.58 6.81
CA LYS A 357 10.40 21.87 7.23
C LYS A 357 8.90 21.74 7.44
N ILE A 358 8.41 22.06 8.63
CA ILE A 358 6.99 21.94 9.01
C ILE A 358 6.50 23.29 9.51
N ALA A 359 5.25 23.63 9.15
CA ALA A 359 4.61 24.83 9.68
C ALA A 359 4.32 24.65 11.19
N PRO A 360 4.76 25.55 12.08
CA PRO A 360 4.52 25.39 13.53
C PRO A 360 3.03 25.30 13.88
N ALA A 361 2.16 25.98 13.11
CA ALA A 361 0.72 25.93 13.26
C ALA A 361 0.12 24.54 13.01
N LEU A 362 0.82 23.66 12.27
CA LEU A 362 0.40 22.27 12.08
C LEU A 362 0.50 21.50 13.40
N ILE A 363 1.48 21.83 14.25
CA ILE A 363 1.74 21.13 15.51
C ILE A 363 1.04 21.80 16.70
N TRP A 364 1.15 23.13 16.80
CA TRP A 364 0.58 23.93 17.88
C TRP A 364 -0.44 24.92 17.33
N ALA A 365 -1.72 24.66 17.63
CA ALA A 365 -2.82 25.54 17.24
C ALA A 365 -2.76 26.88 17.99
N ASP A 366 -2.42 26.85 19.28
CA ASP A 366 -2.14 28.04 20.08
C ASP A 366 -0.63 28.35 20.09
N PRO A 367 -0.20 29.54 19.64
CA PRO A 367 1.18 29.98 19.76
C PRO A 367 1.75 29.93 21.18
N ALA A 368 0.92 30.03 22.23
CA ALA A 368 1.36 29.96 23.62
C ALA A 368 1.82 28.56 24.06
N GLU A 369 1.44 27.49 23.34
CA GLU A 369 1.90 26.13 23.61
C GLU A 369 3.29 25.83 23.02
N ARG A 370 3.86 26.76 22.25
CA ARG A 370 5.13 26.54 21.55
C ARG A 370 6.30 26.62 22.53
N PRO A 371 7.28 25.70 22.42
CA PRO A 371 8.56 25.85 23.11
C PRO A 371 9.29 27.13 22.69
N ASP A 372 10.23 27.57 23.52
CA ASP A 372 11.10 28.70 23.18
C ASP A 372 11.84 28.45 21.86
N SER A 373 11.93 29.48 21.03
CA SER A 373 12.67 29.40 19.76
C SER A 373 14.14 29.08 20.01
N TYR A 374 14.73 28.34 19.08
CA TYR A 374 16.14 27.98 19.12
C TYR A 374 17.01 29.23 19.12
N SER A 375 17.91 29.33 20.10
CA SER A 375 18.79 30.49 20.30
C SER A 375 20.04 30.49 19.44
N GLY A 376 20.33 29.37 18.75
CA GLY A 376 21.45 29.25 17.82
C GLY A 376 21.12 29.71 16.41
N SER A 377 22.02 29.45 15.47
CA SER A 377 21.84 29.79 14.05
C SER A 377 21.52 28.56 13.22
N LEU A 378 20.54 28.68 12.32
CA LEU A 378 20.20 27.68 11.31
C LEU A 378 20.37 28.32 9.93
N VAL A 379 21.34 27.83 9.16
CA VAL A 379 21.65 28.35 7.82
C VAL A 379 21.35 27.27 6.79
N ILE A 380 20.44 27.57 5.87
CA ILE A 380 20.06 26.68 4.76
C ILE A 380 21.12 26.79 3.67
N GLU A 381 21.54 25.65 3.12
CA GLU A 381 22.39 25.63 1.94
C GLU A 381 21.54 25.63 0.67
N GLU A 382 21.69 26.66 -0.17
CA GLU A 382 21.08 26.68 -1.51
C GLU A 382 21.89 25.76 -2.45
N GLY A 383 21.17 24.88 -3.15
CA GLY A 383 21.68 23.67 -3.77
C GLY A 383 22.85 23.84 -4.73
N ASN A 384 23.97 23.20 -4.38
CA ASN A 384 24.91 22.63 -5.35
C ASN A 384 25.49 21.33 -4.76
N ALA A 385 24.69 20.26 -4.78
CA ALA A 385 25.08 18.97 -4.23
C ALA A 385 25.76 18.11 -5.32
N SER A 386 27.10 18.07 -5.29
CA SER A 386 27.84 16.89 -5.74
C SER A 386 27.60 15.73 -4.78
N SER A 387 27.36 14.55 -5.32
CA SER A 387 27.06 13.32 -4.59
C SER A 387 28.24 12.87 -3.73
N GLU A 388 28.17 13.08 -2.42
CA GLU A 388 28.95 12.33 -1.45
C GLU A 388 28.05 11.66 -0.40
N LYS A 389 28.45 10.46 0.00
CA LYS A 389 27.70 9.53 0.86
C LYS A 389 27.49 10.10 2.28
N PRO A 390 26.42 9.72 2.99
CA PRO A 390 26.23 10.13 4.37
C PRO A 390 27.10 9.28 5.30
N GLU A 391 28.19 9.83 5.80
CA GLU A 391 28.87 9.33 7.00
C GLU A 391 28.29 10.03 8.22
N THR A 392 27.70 9.25 9.13
CA THR A 392 27.35 9.69 10.48
C THR A 392 28.31 8.97 11.41
N THR A 393 29.40 9.64 11.81
CA THR A 393 30.29 9.12 12.85
C THR A 393 30.73 10.26 13.76
N CYS A 394 30.43 10.12 15.05
CA CYS A 394 31.01 10.94 16.10
C CYS A 394 32.35 10.32 16.50
N GLU A 395 33.46 11.06 16.39
CA GLU A 395 34.72 10.70 17.05
C GLU A 395 35.12 11.76 18.08
N ILE A 396 35.53 11.28 19.25
CA ILE A 396 36.04 12.04 20.39
C ILE A 396 37.55 12.25 20.17
N PRO A 397 38.13 13.43 20.41
CA PRO A 397 39.54 13.67 20.11
C PRO A 397 40.44 12.97 21.12
N ASN A 398 41.50 12.31 20.63
CA ASN A 398 42.65 11.99 21.47
C ASN A 398 43.94 12.40 20.76
N ASP A 399 44.80 13.04 21.55
CA ASP A 399 45.99 13.77 21.13
C ASP A 399 47.19 12.87 20.74
N SER A 400 47.98 13.38 19.78
CA SER A 400 49.44 13.29 19.64
C SER A 400 50.19 11.94 19.51
N ILE A 401 50.97 11.78 18.41
CA ILE A 401 52.46 11.84 18.38
C ILE A 401 52.99 11.68 16.94
N GLU A 402 54.05 12.43 16.67
CA GLU A 402 54.86 12.59 15.46
C GLU A 402 55.42 11.29 14.82
N GLN A 403 55.62 11.29 13.49
CA GLN A 403 56.97 11.22 12.90
C GLN A 403 57.02 11.48 11.38
N ARG A 404 58.12 12.15 11.01
CA ARG A 404 58.51 12.70 9.71
C ARG A 404 59.05 11.62 8.75
N GLN A 405 58.85 11.78 7.44
CA GLN A 405 59.90 12.11 6.44
C GLN A 405 59.37 11.99 4.99
N ALA A 406 59.95 12.81 4.11
CA ALA A 406 59.64 13.09 2.70
C ALA A 406 60.86 12.72 1.83
N PRO A 407 61.01 13.12 0.54
CA PRO A 407 60.14 13.10 -0.65
C PRO A 407 60.88 12.60 -1.95
N GLU A 408 60.29 12.88 -3.12
CA GLU A 408 60.86 13.00 -4.50
C GLU A 408 60.64 11.78 -5.43
N ALA A 409 60.28 11.90 -6.72
CA ALA A 409 60.50 12.97 -7.70
C ALA A 409 59.40 13.06 -8.81
N LYS A 410 59.32 14.24 -9.43
CA LYS A 410 58.52 14.62 -10.61
C LYS A 410 58.96 13.88 -11.88
N MET A 411 58.03 13.67 -12.84
CA MET A 411 58.19 14.16 -14.22
C MET A 411 56.87 14.12 -15.03
N THR A 412 56.53 15.30 -15.54
CA THR A 412 55.60 15.70 -16.61
C THR A 412 55.92 15.01 -17.97
N LEU A 413 55.06 14.90 -19.01
CA LEU A 413 54.30 15.95 -19.71
C LEU A 413 53.46 15.32 -20.88
N ARG A 414 52.23 15.81 -21.08
CA ARG A 414 51.49 16.11 -22.35
C ARG A 414 50.97 15.04 -23.35
N GLN A 415 49.68 15.22 -23.66
CA GLN A 415 48.93 14.78 -24.86
C GLN A 415 49.41 15.47 -26.16
N PRO A 416 49.00 14.99 -27.35
CA PRO A 416 47.86 15.64 -28.04
C PRO A 416 46.93 14.70 -28.86
N THR A 417 45.68 15.15 -29.05
CA THR A 417 44.67 14.74 -30.06
C THR A 417 44.95 15.37 -31.45
N PRO A 418 44.10 15.29 -32.52
CA PRO A 418 42.97 14.40 -32.91
C PRO A 418 43.05 13.88 -34.39
N SER A 419 42.03 13.13 -34.88
CA SER A 419 41.19 13.47 -36.07
C SER A 419 40.79 12.33 -37.04
N VAL A 420 39.46 12.24 -37.29
CA VAL A 420 38.72 11.92 -38.56
C VAL A 420 38.39 10.46 -39.01
N ALA A 421 37.09 10.14 -38.88
CA ALA A 421 36.06 9.58 -39.80
C ALA A 421 36.20 8.24 -40.58
N LYS A 422 35.28 7.30 -40.25
CA LYS A 422 34.25 6.50 -41.03
C LYS A 422 34.49 6.16 -42.54
N PRO A 423 33.90 5.08 -43.14
CA PRO A 423 32.59 4.47 -42.82
C PRO A 423 32.39 2.92 -43.01
N SER A 424 31.27 2.43 -42.44
CA SER A 424 30.32 1.37 -42.86
C SER A 424 30.76 0.07 -43.57
N ASN A 425 30.33 -1.09 -43.04
CA ASN A 425 29.42 -1.98 -43.78
C ASN A 425 28.59 -2.89 -42.85
N GLU A 426 27.32 -3.06 -43.19
CA GLU A 426 26.30 -3.87 -42.52
C GLU A 426 26.45 -5.37 -42.87
N MET A 427 26.15 -6.27 -41.93
CA MET A 427 25.30 -7.42 -42.24
C MET A 427 24.58 -7.96 -41.00
N ARG A 428 23.27 -8.02 -41.18
CA ARG A 428 22.14 -8.48 -40.37
C ARG A 428 22.31 -9.90 -39.80
N ALA A 429 22.07 -10.07 -38.51
CA ALA A 429 21.66 -11.35 -37.91
C ALA A 429 20.50 -11.10 -36.94
N ILE A 430 19.43 -11.86 -37.15
CA ILE A 430 18.14 -11.80 -36.46
C ILE A 430 18.31 -12.36 -35.04
N ALA A 431 17.97 -11.59 -34.01
CA ALA A 431 17.78 -12.09 -32.65
C ALA A 431 16.44 -11.57 -32.08
N LYS A 432 15.72 -12.51 -31.46
CA LYS A 432 14.34 -12.45 -30.96
C LYS A 432 14.12 -11.31 -29.95
N PRO A 433 12.89 -10.77 -29.82
CA PRO A 433 12.55 -9.91 -28.70
C PRO A 433 12.67 -10.70 -27.38
N SER A 434 13.25 -10.05 -26.39
CA SER A 434 13.50 -10.51 -25.03
C SER A 434 12.20 -10.80 -24.28
N ALA A 435 12.25 -11.79 -23.40
CA ALA A 435 11.12 -12.38 -22.67
C ALA A 435 10.62 -11.55 -21.46
N GLU A 436 10.86 -10.24 -21.41
CA GLU A 436 10.52 -9.43 -20.23
C GLU A 436 9.19 -8.67 -20.35
N ASP A 437 8.58 -8.58 -21.54
CA ASP A 437 7.29 -7.88 -21.74
C ASP A 437 6.07 -8.83 -21.83
N GLN A 438 6.24 -10.15 -21.67
CA GLN A 438 5.13 -11.12 -21.61
C GLN A 438 4.82 -11.62 -20.20
N GLU A 439 5.78 -11.58 -19.26
CA GLU A 439 5.57 -12.03 -17.87
C GLU A 439 4.68 -11.05 -17.07
N GLU A 440 4.71 -9.75 -17.34
CA GLU A 440 3.85 -8.78 -16.64
C GLU A 440 2.36 -8.85 -17.05
N THR A 441 2.07 -9.43 -18.22
CA THR A 441 0.68 -9.69 -18.63
C THR A 441 0.14 -11.01 -18.10
N ASP A 442 0.98 -12.04 -17.95
CA ASP A 442 0.54 -13.34 -17.41
C ASP A 442 0.33 -13.31 -15.88
N ASP A 443 1.07 -12.49 -15.13
CA ASP A 443 0.82 -12.27 -13.70
C ASP A 443 -0.49 -11.51 -13.44
N LEU A 444 -0.95 -10.68 -14.39
CA LEU A 444 -2.26 -10.03 -14.33
C LEU A 444 -3.41 -10.99 -14.71
N TYR A 445 -3.17 -11.98 -15.58
CA TYR A 445 -4.14 -13.04 -15.89
C TYR A 445 -4.19 -14.13 -14.82
N ALA A 446 -3.09 -14.40 -14.10
CA ALA A 446 -3.05 -15.33 -12.97
C ALA A 446 -3.90 -14.84 -11.76
N LEU A 447 -4.06 -13.52 -11.61
CA LEU A 447 -4.83 -12.94 -10.51
C LEU A 447 -6.36 -12.90 -10.74
N LEU A 448 -6.81 -13.05 -11.99
CA LEU A 448 -8.23 -13.09 -12.35
C LEU A 448 -8.76 -14.52 -12.61
N GLY A 449 -7.87 -15.51 -12.81
CA GLY A 449 -8.24 -16.90 -13.13
C GLY A 449 -8.36 -17.88 -11.94
N ASN A 450 -7.74 -17.61 -10.80
CA ASN A 450 -7.52 -18.65 -9.78
C ASN A 450 -8.67 -18.82 -8.76
N ILE A 451 -9.88 -19.10 -9.25
CA ILE A 451 -10.96 -19.68 -8.42
C ILE A 451 -11.23 -21.16 -8.75
N ASN A 452 -10.49 -21.83 -9.63
CA ASN A 452 -10.59 -23.27 -9.82
C ASN A 452 -9.21 -23.93 -9.96
N SER A 453 -8.95 -24.92 -9.11
CA SER A 453 -7.95 -26.01 -9.19
C SER A 453 -6.79 -25.95 -8.17
N PRO A 454 -6.28 -27.13 -7.74
CA PRO A 454 -5.80 -27.41 -6.37
C PRO A 454 -4.30 -27.15 -6.17
N PRO A 455 -3.79 -27.11 -4.92
CA PRO A 455 -2.35 -27.08 -4.67
C PRO A 455 -1.73 -28.47 -4.82
N GLU A 456 -0.73 -28.59 -5.69
CA GLU A 456 0.22 -29.71 -5.73
C GLU A 456 1.23 -29.63 -4.59
N GLU A 457 1.32 -30.78 -3.89
CA GLU A 457 2.45 -31.48 -3.27
C GLU A 457 3.50 -30.71 -2.45
N LEU A 458 3.46 -30.99 -1.14
CA LEU A 458 4.57 -30.87 -0.21
C LEU A 458 5.55 -32.02 -0.48
N ASP A 459 6.80 -31.65 -0.75
CA ASP A 459 7.92 -32.57 -0.90
C ASP A 459 8.14 -33.37 0.39
N THR A 460 7.86 -34.67 0.31
CA THR A 460 8.31 -35.68 1.26
C THR A 460 8.96 -36.81 0.46
N SER A 461 10.28 -36.96 0.56
CA SER A 461 10.97 -38.19 0.16
C SER A 461 12.18 -38.39 1.08
N HIS A 462 12.19 -39.39 1.95
CA HIS A 462 12.35 -40.85 1.73
C HIS A 462 13.82 -41.27 1.70
N ASP A 463 14.24 -41.93 2.78
CA ASP A 463 15.21 -43.02 2.72
C ASP A 463 14.44 -44.34 2.92
N SER A 464 14.84 -45.38 2.18
CA SER A 464 14.26 -46.73 2.10
C SER A 464 15.42 -47.72 1.85
N PRO A 465 15.26 -49.06 1.89
CA PRO A 465 14.10 -49.90 2.24
C PRO A 465 14.51 -50.95 3.34
N ALA A 466 13.74 -51.91 3.85
CA ALA A 466 12.76 -52.81 3.25
C ALA A 466 12.01 -53.64 4.30
N ALA A 467 10.84 -54.12 3.89
CA ALA A 467 10.24 -55.44 4.17
C ALA A 467 9.67 -55.77 5.57
N SER A 468 8.33 -55.82 5.56
CA SER A 468 7.50 -56.99 5.91
C SER A 468 6.90 -57.12 7.32
N SER A 469 5.57 -56.94 7.31
CA SER A 469 4.57 -57.93 7.76
C SER A 469 4.00 -57.85 9.18
N THR A 470 2.68 -57.64 9.16
CA THR A 470 1.62 -58.29 9.96
C THR A 470 1.44 -57.93 11.43
N ASN A 471 0.28 -57.28 11.63
CA ASN A 471 -0.81 -57.66 12.52
C ASN A 471 -0.71 -57.46 14.04
N THR A 472 -1.86 -56.94 14.50
CA THR A 472 -2.59 -57.25 15.74
C THR A 472 -2.20 -56.55 17.05
N ARG A 473 -3.11 -55.64 17.44
CA ARG A 473 -4.05 -55.76 18.59
C ARG A 473 -3.49 -55.64 20.01
N GLY A 474 -4.21 -54.84 20.80
CA GLY A 474 -4.24 -54.86 22.28
C GLY A 474 -3.59 -53.60 22.85
N GLU A 475 -4.37 -52.61 23.29
CA GLU A 475 -4.93 -52.52 24.65
C GLU A 475 -3.83 -52.25 25.68
N GLU A 476 -3.86 -51.04 26.28
CA GLU A 476 -4.10 -50.87 27.72
C GLU A 476 -2.81 -51.09 28.55
N ASN A 477 -2.49 -50.38 29.62
CA ASN A 477 -3.05 -49.28 30.36
C ASN A 477 -1.93 -48.89 31.35
N LEU A 478 -2.04 -47.69 31.92
CA LEU A 478 -1.66 -47.37 33.31
C LEU A 478 -0.20 -47.47 33.81
N GLN A 479 0.16 -46.36 34.47
CA GLN A 479 0.83 -46.27 35.76
C GLN A 479 2.38 -46.24 35.82
N GLN A 480 2.87 -45.00 35.91
CA GLN A 480 3.88 -44.54 36.90
C GLN A 480 3.67 -45.18 38.29
N PRO A 481 4.70 -45.28 39.19
CA PRO A 481 5.58 -44.15 39.54
C PRO A 481 7.01 -44.42 40.10
N LEU A 482 7.78 -43.32 40.17
CA LEU A 482 8.84 -42.87 41.12
C LEU A 482 9.78 -43.88 41.84
N GLY A 483 11.09 -43.58 41.83
CA GLY A 483 12.02 -44.03 42.89
C GLY A 483 13.54 -43.90 42.65
N THR A 484 14.04 -42.67 42.73
CA THR A 484 15.36 -42.13 43.19
C THR A 484 16.62 -43.02 43.43
N LYS A 485 17.76 -42.52 42.91
CA LYS A 485 19.19 -42.47 43.40
C LYS A 485 20.31 -43.30 42.70
N GLU A 486 21.19 -42.52 42.07
CA GLU A 486 22.63 -42.60 41.70
C GLU A 486 23.64 -43.27 42.69
N PRO A 487 24.97 -43.33 42.40
CA PRO A 487 25.74 -43.37 41.12
C PRO A 487 26.94 -44.37 41.11
N THR A 488 27.51 -44.71 39.94
CA THR A 488 28.98 -44.77 39.70
C THR A 488 29.35 -45.08 38.23
N ASP A 489 30.02 -44.09 37.62
CA ASP A 489 31.29 -44.13 36.86
C ASP A 489 31.45 -44.54 35.38
N CYS A 490 32.27 -43.72 34.71
CA CYS A 490 32.99 -43.81 33.42
C CYS A 490 32.29 -43.52 32.07
N ALA A 491 32.55 -42.30 31.56
CA ALA A 491 32.32 -41.79 30.20
C ALA A 491 33.39 -42.27 29.18
N PRO A 492 33.20 -42.06 27.85
CA PRO A 492 33.56 -40.77 27.26
C PRO A 492 32.52 -40.19 26.28
N GLU A 493 32.28 -38.89 26.47
CA GLU A 493 31.78 -37.84 25.57
C GLU A 493 31.13 -38.24 24.23
N ALA A 494 29.80 -38.30 24.25
CA ALA A 494 28.97 -37.73 23.19
C ALA A 494 28.43 -36.39 23.71
N VAL A 495 28.59 -35.34 22.92
CA VAL A 495 28.07 -33.98 23.18
C VAL A 495 26.55 -34.04 23.37
N GLU A 496 26.12 -33.98 24.63
CA GLU A 496 24.74 -33.68 25.00
C GLU A 496 24.42 -32.22 24.68
N ASP A 497 23.35 -32.00 23.92
CA ASP A 497 22.73 -30.69 23.73
C ASP A 497 22.07 -30.28 25.06
N VAL A 498 22.76 -29.42 25.82
CA VAL A 498 22.34 -28.90 27.11
C VAL A 498 21.07 -28.06 26.95
N PHE A 499 19.94 -28.70 27.24
CA PHE A 499 18.78 -28.22 27.99
C PHE A 499 18.75 -26.71 28.35
N MET A 500 17.92 -25.96 27.61
CA MET A 500 17.19 -24.79 28.12
C MET A 500 15.69 -25.02 27.85
N PRO A 501 14.97 -25.75 28.73
CA PRO A 501 13.53 -26.00 28.58
C PRO A 501 12.74 -24.77 28.93
N SER A 502 13.21 -24.01 29.92
CA SER A 502 12.52 -22.88 30.53
C SER A 502 12.03 -21.93 29.45
N ARG A 503 12.93 -21.48 28.56
CA ARG A 503 12.55 -20.54 27.50
C ARG A 503 11.57 -21.08 26.45
N SER A 504 11.62 -22.39 26.14
CA SER A 504 10.68 -22.98 25.17
C SER A 504 9.31 -23.20 25.78
N THR A 505 9.28 -23.56 27.06
CA THR A 505 8.05 -23.71 27.83
C THR A 505 7.41 -22.35 28.09
N ASP A 506 8.22 -21.34 28.43
CA ASP A 506 7.80 -19.94 28.61
C ASP A 506 7.24 -19.35 27.32
N LEU A 507 7.85 -19.65 26.17
CA LEU A 507 7.36 -19.19 24.86
C LEU A 507 6.00 -19.79 24.50
N GLY A 508 5.82 -21.10 24.75
CA GLY A 508 4.54 -21.77 24.52
C GLY A 508 3.43 -21.26 25.44
N GLN A 509 3.75 -21.02 26.73
CA GLN A 509 2.82 -20.41 27.68
C GLN A 509 2.50 -18.96 27.34
N GLY A 510 3.50 -18.18 26.90
CA GLY A 510 3.33 -16.81 26.43
C GLY A 510 2.38 -16.72 25.23
N PHE A 511 2.53 -17.64 24.26
CA PHE A 511 1.61 -17.75 23.12
C PHE A 511 0.17 -18.06 23.56
N VAL A 512 -0.03 -18.98 24.50
CA VAL A 512 -1.36 -19.30 25.04
C VAL A 512 -1.95 -18.10 25.79
N GLY A 513 -1.15 -17.41 26.61
CA GLY A 513 -1.56 -16.19 27.31
C GLY A 513 -1.96 -15.08 26.35
N TRP A 514 -1.20 -14.89 25.29
CA TRP A 514 -1.50 -13.94 24.21
C TRP A 514 -2.82 -14.26 23.51
N MET A 515 -3.11 -15.53 23.24
CA MET A 515 -4.40 -15.93 22.65
C MET A 515 -5.57 -15.60 23.59
N LYS A 516 -5.46 -15.95 24.89
CA LYS A 516 -6.50 -15.65 25.89
C LYS A 516 -6.77 -14.16 26.00
N SER A 517 -5.72 -13.34 26.14
CA SER A 517 -5.82 -11.89 26.23
C SER A 517 -6.35 -11.27 24.93
N GLY A 518 -5.93 -11.80 23.77
CA GLY A 518 -6.40 -11.35 22.47
C GLY A 518 -7.88 -11.61 22.23
N ILE A 519 -8.39 -12.75 22.69
CA ILE A 519 -9.82 -13.08 22.65
C ILE A 519 -10.61 -12.19 23.63
N ALA A 520 -10.14 -12.05 24.87
CA ALA A 520 -10.81 -11.22 25.89
C ALA A 520 -10.90 -9.74 25.46
N ALA A 521 -9.84 -9.22 24.83
CA ALA A 521 -9.79 -7.86 24.30
C ALA A 521 -10.48 -7.68 22.92
N ARG A 522 -11.09 -8.74 22.37
CA ARG A 522 -11.70 -8.76 21.01
C ARG A 522 -10.74 -8.41 19.87
N ARG A 523 -9.43 -8.57 20.08
CA ARG A 523 -8.38 -8.43 19.05
C ARG A 523 -8.30 -9.66 18.14
N LEU A 524 -8.59 -10.83 18.70
CA LEU A 524 -8.75 -12.09 17.96
C LEU A 524 -10.24 -12.41 17.82
N PHE A 525 -10.78 -12.23 16.62
CA PHE A 525 -12.15 -12.61 16.30
C PHE A 525 -12.30 -14.14 16.29
N ILE A 526 -13.48 -14.61 16.71
CA ILE A 526 -13.84 -16.03 16.74
C ILE A 526 -14.95 -16.27 15.73
N ASN A 527 -14.87 -17.35 14.95
CA ASN A 527 -15.91 -17.79 14.01
C ASN A 527 -16.25 -16.82 12.86
N ASP A 528 -15.43 -15.79 12.63
CA ASP A 528 -15.51 -14.97 11.43
C ASP A 528 -14.88 -15.67 10.22
N THR A 529 -15.31 -15.32 9.00
CA THR A 529 -14.74 -15.81 7.73
C THR A 529 -13.23 -15.65 7.59
N LYS A 530 -12.62 -14.67 8.27
CA LYS A 530 -11.15 -14.45 8.29
C LYS A 530 -10.53 -14.65 9.68
N ALA A 531 -11.27 -15.22 10.63
CA ALA A 531 -10.75 -15.53 11.95
C ALA A 531 -9.63 -16.59 11.86
N LEU A 532 -8.72 -16.54 12.84
CA LEU A 532 -7.67 -17.56 13.00
C LEU A 532 -7.99 -18.53 14.15
N VAL A 533 -9.08 -18.26 14.87
CA VAL A 533 -9.61 -19.06 15.97
C VAL A 533 -11.08 -19.32 15.68
N HIS A 534 -11.49 -20.58 15.73
CA HIS A 534 -12.87 -20.98 15.54
C HIS A 534 -13.29 -21.98 16.62
N THR A 535 -14.56 -22.33 16.63
CA THR A 535 -15.12 -23.43 17.43
C THR A 535 -15.72 -24.45 16.47
N VAL A 536 -15.35 -25.72 16.62
CA VAL A 536 -15.82 -26.84 15.79
C VAL A 536 -15.87 -28.10 16.62
N ASP A 537 -16.93 -28.90 16.47
CA ASP A 537 -17.15 -30.17 17.19
C ASP A 537 -16.93 -30.04 18.71
N GLY A 538 -17.49 -28.98 19.29
CA GLY A 538 -17.40 -28.70 20.71
C GLY A 538 -15.99 -28.41 21.23
N THR A 539 -15.03 -28.01 20.37
CA THR A 539 -13.70 -27.57 20.82
C THR A 539 -13.16 -26.35 20.07
N ALA A 540 -12.11 -25.74 20.60
CA ALA A 540 -11.41 -24.63 19.98
C ALA A 540 -10.50 -25.11 18.85
N MET A 541 -10.56 -24.43 17.71
CA MET A 541 -9.77 -24.69 16.50
C MET A 541 -8.84 -23.51 16.22
N LEU A 542 -7.55 -23.81 15.99
CA LEU A 542 -6.51 -22.81 15.68
C LEU A 542 -5.99 -23.01 14.27
N VAL A 543 -6.13 -22.01 13.42
CA VAL A 543 -5.74 -22.07 12.00
C VAL A 543 -4.22 -21.93 11.85
N THR A 544 -3.57 -22.96 11.28
CA THR A 544 -2.10 -22.98 11.07
C THR A 544 -1.75 -22.80 9.59
N PRO A 545 -0.66 -22.08 9.23
CA PRO A 545 0.31 -21.40 10.10
C PRO A 545 -0.12 -20.01 10.56
N GLY A 546 -1.31 -19.55 10.16
CA GLY A 546 -1.74 -18.16 10.31
C GLY A 546 -1.69 -17.63 11.74
N ILE A 547 -2.16 -18.40 12.72
CA ILE A 547 -2.16 -17.98 14.13
C ILE A 547 -0.76 -17.75 14.70
N PHE A 548 0.22 -18.57 14.31
CA PHE A 548 1.60 -18.46 14.77
C PHE A 548 2.34 -17.31 14.10
N LYS A 549 2.10 -17.11 12.79
CA LYS A 549 2.64 -15.96 12.06
C LYS A 549 2.15 -14.64 12.68
N ARG A 550 0.87 -14.57 13.04
CA ARG A 550 0.29 -13.40 13.69
C ARG A 550 0.93 -13.11 15.06
N TYR A 551 1.18 -14.13 15.87
CA TYR A 551 1.87 -13.93 17.15
C TYR A 551 3.29 -13.38 16.97
N VAL A 552 4.05 -13.91 16.00
CA VAL A 552 5.42 -13.47 15.73
C VAL A 552 5.47 -12.03 15.21
N GLN A 553 4.47 -11.62 14.42
CA GLN A 553 4.36 -10.23 13.96
C GLN A 553 4.18 -9.23 15.13
N GLU A 554 3.49 -9.63 16.20
CA GLU A 554 3.30 -8.81 17.40
C GLU A 554 4.50 -8.87 18.37
N HIS A 555 5.45 -9.78 18.11
CA HIS A 555 6.65 -10.02 18.93
C HIS A 555 7.93 -10.10 18.07
N PRO A 556 8.39 -8.98 17.48
CA PRO A 556 9.55 -8.97 16.56
C PRO A 556 10.87 -9.47 17.17
N GLU A 557 10.98 -9.47 18.50
CA GLU A 557 12.08 -10.09 19.24
C GLU A 557 12.24 -11.59 18.94
N LEU A 558 11.16 -12.28 18.57
CA LEU A 558 11.15 -13.70 18.24
C LEU A 558 11.79 -13.98 16.88
N GLU A 559 11.74 -13.03 15.94
CA GLU A 559 12.41 -13.18 14.64
C GLU A 559 13.93 -13.06 14.78
N LYS A 560 14.40 -12.16 15.65
CA LYS A 560 15.83 -12.06 16.00
C LYS A 560 16.35 -13.35 16.65
N LEU A 561 15.54 -13.95 17.51
CA LEU A 561 15.86 -15.24 18.17
C LEU A 561 15.81 -16.42 17.18
N ALA A 562 14.95 -16.34 16.15
CA ALA A 562 14.84 -17.35 15.11
C ALA A 562 16.00 -17.32 14.12
N GLN A 563 16.51 -16.12 13.77
CA GLN A 563 17.71 -15.95 12.96
C GLN A 563 18.94 -16.60 13.63
N ALA A 564 19.07 -16.47 14.96
CA ALA A 564 20.13 -17.12 15.73
C ALA A 564 20.03 -18.66 15.78
N LYS A 565 18.89 -19.24 15.36
CA LYS A 565 18.62 -20.69 15.33
C LYS A 565 18.33 -21.21 13.91
N GLU A 566 18.69 -20.44 12.89
CA GLU A 566 18.49 -20.77 11.47
C GLU A 566 17.06 -21.26 11.14
N THR A 567 16.05 -20.65 11.75
CA THR A 567 14.66 -21.03 11.51
C THR A 567 13.75 -19.82 11.41
N THR A 568 12.48 -20.05 11.09
CA THR A 568 11.47 -18.99 11.03
C THR A 568 10.76 -18.86 12.38
N GLY A 569 10.52 -17.62 12.83
CA GLY A 569 9.96 -17.35 14.16
C GLY A 569 8.65 -18.11 14.42
N TRP A 570 7.79 -18.23 13.42
CA TRP A 570 6.50 -18.91 13.59
C TRP A 570 6.65 -20.43 13.79
N LYS A 571 7.69 -21.06 13.20
CA LYS A 571 8.02 -22.48 13.46
C LYS A 571 8.54 -22.70 14.87
N LEU A 572 9.28 -21.74 15.45
CA LEU A 572 9.70 -21.81 16.86
C LEU A 572 8.50 -21.80 17.80
N VAL A 573 7.57 -20.88 17.57
CA VAL A 573 6.36 -20.74 18.38
C VAL A 573 5.46 -21.96 18.21
N GLN A 574 5.29 -22.46 16.98
CA GLN A 574 4.53 -23.67 16.72
C GLN A 574 5.11 -24.89 17.45
N ARG A 575 6.43 -25.10 17.37
CA ARG A 575 7.11 -26.19 18.11
C ARG A 575 6.99 -26.00 19.63
N ALA A 576 7.11 -24.77 20.12
CA ALA A 576 6.95 -24.46 21.54
C ALA A 576 5.52 -24.72 22.04
N PHE A 577 4.51 -24.43 21.22
CA PHE A 577 3.11 -24.74 21.48
C PHE A 577 2.85 -26.25 21.45
N GLU A 578 3.36 -26.97 20.45
CA GLU A 578 3.20 -28.44 20.36
C GLU A 578 3.80 -29.17 21.57
N LYS A 579 4.92 -28.67 22.11
CA LYS A 579 5.53 -29.18 23.34
C LYS A 579 4.66 -29.00 24.58
N GLN A 580 3.70 -28.07 24.59
CA GLN A 580 2.74 -27.92 25.69
C GLN A 580 1.71 -29.06 25.72
N GLY A 581 1.56 -29.83 24.63
CA GLY A 581 0.64 -30.95 24.58
C GLY A 581 -0.84 -30.58 24.74
N LEU A 582 -1.21 -29.34 24.42
CA LEU A 582 -2.58 -28.82 24.60
C LEU A 582 -3.53 -29.14 23.43
N HIS A 583 -2.98 -29.60 22.31
CA HIS A 583 -3.72 -29.97 21.10
C HIS A 583 -4.05 -31.47 21.06
N ARG A 584 -5.15 -31.82 20.37
CA ARG A 584 -5.53 -33.19 20.04
C ARG A 584 -4.69 -33.70 18.88
N LYS A 585 -4.28 -34.96 18.95
CA LYS A 585 -3.64 -35.65 17.83
C LYS A 585 -4.66 -36.43 17.01
N THR A 586 -4.41 -36.57 15.72
CA THR A 586 -5.23 -37.40 14.83
C THR A 586 -5.03 -38.89 15.13
N SER A 587 -5.87 -39.75 14.56
CA SER A 587 -5.74 -41.22 14.62
C SER A 587 -4.38 -41.72 14.10
N LYS A 588 -3.77 -40.99 13.16
CA LYS A 588 -2.42 -41.23 12.61
C LYS A 588 -1.30 -40.59 13.44
N ASN A 589 -1.59 -40.16 14.68
CA ASN A 589 -0.66 -39.50 15.61
C ASN A 589 -0.05 -38.18 15.07
N LEU A 590 -0.72 -37.51 14.14
CA LEU A 590 -0.32 -36.20 13.61
C LEU A 590 -0.90 -35.08 14.46
N ASN A 591 -0.19 -33.95 14.52
CA ASN A 591 -0.63 -32.79 15.32
C ASN A 591 -1.67 -31.91 14.61
N ILE A 592 -1.75 -31.98 13.28
CA ILE A 592 -2.54 -31.07 12.44
C ILE A 592 -3.72 -31.83 11.84
N TRP A 593 -4.92 -31.26 11.97
CA TRP A 593 -6.17 -31.75 11.42
C TRP A 593 -6.50 -31.07 10.11
N THR A 594 -7.21 -31.79 9.24
CA THR A 594 -7.82 -31.22 8.03
C THR A 594 -9.29 -30.93 8.31
N ILE A 595 -9.70 -29.69 8.09
CA ILE A 595 -11.03 -29.19 8.38
C ILE A 595 -11.69 -28.79 7.07
N LYS A 596 -12.88 -29.31 6.82
CA LYS A 596 -13.71 -28.95 5.68
C LYS A 596 -14.46 -27.65 6.00
N VAL A 597 -14.37 -26.69 5.10
CA VAL A 597 -15.05 -25.40 5.16
C VAL A 597 -16.12 -25.37 4.06
N SER A 598 -17.38 -25.47 4.46
CA SER A 598 -18.54 -25.50 3.56
C SER A 598 -19.14 -24.10 3.42
N GLY A 599 -18.99 -23.50 2.24
CA GLY A 599 -19.63 -22.24 1.88
C GLY A 599 -20.85 -22.41 0.96
N PRO A 600 -21.64 -21.35 0.69
CA PRO A 600 -22.88 -21.44 -0.09
C PRO A 600 -22.73 -21.93 -1.54
N ARG A 601 -21.50 -21.90 -2.09
CA ARG A 601 -21.21 -22.29 -3.49
C ARG A 601 -19.98 -23.18 -3.66
N LYS A 602 -19.10 -23.28 -2.66
CA LYS A 602 -17.83 -24.03 -2.73
C LYS A 602 -17.42 -24.56 -1.37
N THR A 603 -16.73 -25.69 -1.38
CA THR A 603 -16.11 -26.31 -0.20
C THR A 603 -14.59 -26.22 -0.32
N LYS A 604 -13.90 -25.91 0.78
CA LYS A 604 -12.43 -25.86 0.86
C LYS A 604 -11.92 -26.68 2.04
N GLU A 605 -10.63 -27.01 2.04
CA GLU A 605 -9.96 -27.63 3.18
C GLU A 605 -8.98 -26.66 3.82
N LEU A 606 -8.89 -26.74 5.15
CA LEU A 606 -8.00 -25.91 5.98
C LEU A 606 -7.22 -26.81 6.94
N LYS A 607 -5.97 -26.45 7.24
CA LYS A 607 -5.16 -27.12 8.25
C LYS A 607 -5.26 -26.39 9.59
N ALA A 608 -5.56 -27.12 10.66
CA ALA A 608 -5.76 -26.53 11.98
C ALA A 608 -5.34 -27.45 13.13
N TYR A 609 -5.11 -26.87 14.31
CA TYR A 609 -5.01 -27.61 15.56
C TYR A 609 -6.37 -27.59 16.27
N LEU A 610 -6.78 -28.71 16.84
CA LEU A 610 -7.93 -28.78 17.73
C LEU A 610 -7.42 -28.86 19.17
N LEU A 611 -7.98 -28.07 20.09
CA LEU A 611 -7.58 -28.11 21.50
C LEU A 611 -8.22 -29.29 22.23
N GLN A 612 -7.53 -29.81 23.25
CA GLN A 612 -8.09 -30.85 24.12
C GLN A 612 -9.24 -30.29 24.97
N ASP A 613 -8.99 -29.15 25.63
CA ASP A 613 -9.97 -28.44 26.46
C ASP A 613 -10.27 -27.03 25.90
N PRO A 614 -11.50 -26.75 25.42
CA PRO A 614 -11.89 -25.42 24.96
C PRO A 614 -11.86 -24.36 26.05
N LYS A 615 -11.97 -24.74 27.33
CA LYS A 615 -11.93 -23.80 28.48
C LYS A 615 -10.59 -23.11 28.63
N LEU A 616 -9.55 -23.62 27.97
CA LEU A 616 -8.26 -22.96 27.88
C LEU A 616 -8.42 -21.55 27.27
N LEU A 617 -9.24 -21.40 26.23
CA LEU A 617 -9.41 -20.14 25.50
C LEU A 617 -10.77 -19.47 25.77
N PHE A 618 -11.79 -20.25 26.09
CA PHE A 618 -13.16 -19.76 26.22
C PHE A 618 -13.72 -20.02 27.63
N PRO A 619 -13.89 -18.99 28.48
CA PRO A 619 -14.53 -19.15 29.78
C PRO A 619 -15.99 -19.63 29.65
N VAL A 620 -16.67 -19.20 28.59
CA VAL A 620 -17.97 -19.69 28.14
C VAL A 620 -17.81 -20.09 26.68
N GLN A 621 -18.13 -21.34 26.35
CA GLN A 621 -17.91 -21.88 25.01
C GLN A 621 -18.84 -21.20 23.98
N PRO A 622 -18.31 -20.59 22.91
CA PRO A 622 -19.10 -20.08 21.81
C PRO A 622 -19.77 -21.22 21.03
N LEU A 623 -20.83 -20.91 20.29
CA LEU A 623 -21.45 -21.85 19.36
C LEU A 623 -20.45 -22.25 18.27
N ASP A 624 -20.50 -23.52 17.87
CA ASP A 624 -19.69 -24.03 16.77
C ASP A 624 -20.01 -23.31 15.46
N ASN A 625 -18.97 -23.14 14.64
CA ASN A 625 -19.11 -22.55 13.32
C ASN A 625 -19.84 -23.55 12.40
N PRO A 626 -21.06 -23.22 11.90
CA PRO A 626 -21.86 -24.16 11.12
C PRO A 626 -21.25 -24.47 9.74
N SER A 627 -20.27 -23.66 9.30
CA SER A 627 -19.56 -23.87 8.04
C SER A 627 -18.32 -24.75 8.18
N LEU A 628 -17.98 -25.23 9.38
CA LEU A 628 -16.79 -26.05 9.61
C LEU A 628 -17.17 -27.48 9.99
N THR A 629 -16.47 -28.45 9.41
CA THR A 629 -16.63 -29.87 9.74
C THR A 629 -15.26 -30.53 9.80
N VAL A 630 -14.96 -31.25 10.89
CA VAL A 630 -13.71 -32.00 11.02
C VAL A 630 -13.78 -33.20 10.08
N ILE A 631 -12.78 -33.38 9.21
CA ILE A 631 -12.69 -34.58 8.38
C ILE A 631 -12.11 -35.69 9.26
N THR A 632 -12.95 -36.64 9.65
CA THR A 632 -12.53 -37.89 10.30
C THR A 632 -12.28 -38.95 9.22
N ASP A 633 -11.16 -39.66 9.28
CA ASP A 633 -10.75 -40.73 8.34
C ASP A 633 -11.69 -41.96 8.29
N ALA A 634 -12.96 -41.84 8.70
CA ALA A 634 -13.94 -42.93 8.80
C ALA A 634 -15.06 -42.88 7.74
N GLU A 635 -15.15 -41.84 6.89
CA GLU A 635 -16.13 -41.75 5.80
C GLU A 635 -15.50 -42.07 4.43
N GLY A 636 -14.93 -43.26 4.33
CA GLY A 636 -14.43 -43.82 3.08
C GLY A 636 -14.85 -45.27 2.99
N ASP A 637 -16.15 -45.53 2.88
CA ASP A 637 -16.75 -46.75 2.32
C ASP A 637 -18.28 -46.62 2.43
N VAL A 638 -18.93 -46.26 1.33
CA VAL A 638 -20.13 -46.88 0.72
C VAL A 638 -20.46 -45.99 -0.48
N GLU A 639 -20.13 -46.49 -1.67
CA GLU A 639 -20.63 -45.99 -2.96
C GLU A 639 -22.03 -46.58 -3.25
#